data_AF-A0A8K1UAN2-F1
#
_entry.id   AF-A0A8K1UAN2-F1
#
_cell.length_a   1.000
_cell.length_b   1.000
_cell.length_c   1.000
_cell.angle_alpha   90.00
_cell.angle_beta   90.00
_cell.angle_gamma   90.00
#
_symmetry.space_group_name_H-M   'P 1'
#
loop_
_entity.id
_entity.type
_entity.pdbx_description
1 polymer ?
#
loop_
_entity_poly.entity_id
_entity_poly.type
_entity_poly.pdbx_seq_one_letter_code
_entity_poly.pdbx_strand_id
1 'polypeptide(L)'
;MQLHFLLPTVALVFLCRVSNTTANGEKSESAIRPGIHQRSIRSTDTDLAQLRALKERASSGGNKCARRIVGYVTQWSLHPFTVKQSLGLTNAIFAFVHMDPSGRLSLPSDQTSKDRLNDLFVARKAHLDQGLNFQVSFAIGGGENSQHFSPVLSSDGGRNLLVNEIARILTQHRFDGVDVDWEFPVVGIASKGKPEDRANYVTFLRDLRAKLGPNRLISVAAASDQYAVAGYDVRNLLRHVDWIGVMSYDFFGAWNSEQGSFVGPNAPLRHAGPSGYSRKQNVDWAVKHYVCSGQDPSKIVMGVPFYGHFWYRTSPSKNADYPLFRVAERLNNGSYGGSASYRELLTEWRLQENPAFEKRWDSRSSTPWAINGKFVLSYEDERSIREKMKYANEYNLGGVMIWSVDQDSADSSLLDTVFETGCSVGAGGGRYKCNPLDGEKRWWTWDEDKKNAGMCGKMAPLYKGFYPVCDPEAPGLSCCGLHGYCGGGEESCACEGCVDYAAHPEKLVEEPVKPTGPVRWHVGYEIAAVDQPRCGPKAPKLPDGTVPICNPDSRSSCCSAAGFCGSGDAYCRCDGCVSYEKPGPIGEKLWYTWDDGVLAARCGPSVPRINGRVPICNPYDPGYHCCSSAGYCGASPEHCACEGCVDYTKRR
;
A
#
# COMPACT_ATOMS: atom_id res chain seq x y z
N MET A 1 -15.27 -13.18 11.98
CA MET A 1 -16.58 -12.75 12.51
C MET A 1 -17.08 -11.67 11.56
N GLN A 2 -17.90 -12.05 10.59
CA GLN A 2 -18.28 -11.21 9.45
C GLN A 2 -19.38 -10.21 9.87
N LEU A 3 -19.14 -8.91 9.75
CA LEU A 3 -20.18 -7.89 9.85
C LEU A 3 -20.77 -7.62 8.47
N HIS A 4 -22.09 -7.76 8.35
CA HIS A 4 -22.87 -7.36 7.18
C HIS A 4 -23.26 -5.88 7.33
N PHE A 5 -22.91 -5.06 6.33
CA PHE A 5 -23.44 -3.70 6.19
C PHE A 5 -24.72 -3.73 5.37
N LEU A 6 -25.83 -3.28 5.96
CA LEU A 6 -27.06 -2.91 5.26
C LEU A 6 -27.34 -1.43 5.56
N LEU A 7 -27.35 -0.60 4.52
CA LEU A 7 -27.74 0.81 4.56
C LEU A 7 -29.14 0.97 3.97
N PRO A 8 -30.02 1.80 4.55
CA PRO A 8 -31.11 2.40 3.82
C PRO A 8 -30.88 3.90 3.59
N THR A 9 -31.11 4.30 2.34
CA THR A 9 -31.35 5.63 1.80
C THR A 9 -32.41 6.43 2.56
N VAL A 10 -32.09 7.66 2.97
CA VAL A 10 -33.03 8.80 3.02
C VAL A 10 -32.26 10.09 2.75
N ALA A 11 -32.51 10.71 1.59
CA ALA A 11 -32.10 12.07 1.28
C ALA A 11 -33.04 13.07 1.99
N LEU A 12 -32.48 14.02 2.74
CA LEU A 12 -33.23 15.17 3.25
C LEU A 12 -32.85 16.42 2.45
N VAL A 13 -33.77 16.82 1.57
CA VAL A 13 -33.73 18.10 0.84
C VAL A 13 -34.22 19.20 1.79
N PHE A 14 -33.36 20.17 2.11
CA PHE A 14 -33.79 21.42 2.76
C PHE A 14 -34.35 22.38 1.69
N LEU A 15 -35.68 22.55 1.69
CA LEU A 15 -36.38 23.56 0.90
C LEU A 15 -36.43 24.89 1.68
N CYS A 16 -35.64 25.87 1.26
CA CYS A 16 -35.89 27.27 1.60
C CYS A 16 -37.03 27.80 0.73
N ARG A 17 -38.19 28.05 1.35
CA ARG A 17 -39.32 28.80 0.73
C ARG A 17 -38.91 30.25 0.52
N VAL A 18 -38.86 30.68 -0.75
CA VAL A 18 -38.92 32.10 -1.11
C VAL A 18 -40.30 32.36 -1.73
N SER A 19 -41.03 33.29 -1.13
CA SER A 19 -42.38 33.70 -1.53
C SER A 19 -42.34 34.47 -2.86
N ASN A 20 -43.11 34.01 -3.85
CA ASN A 20 -43.34 34.72 -5.11
C ASN A 20 -44.50 35.71 -4.95
N THR A 21 -44.26 36.96 -5.36
CA THR A 21 -45.30 37.90 -5.80
C THR A 21 -45.23 38.04 -7.32
N THR A 22 -46.41 37.97 -7.94
CA THR A 22 -46.67 37.93 -9.38
C THR A 22 -46.61 39.30 -10.04
N ALA A 23 -46.11 39.38 -11.28
CA ALA A 23 -46.57 40.35 -12.28
C ALA A 23 -46.36 39.83 -13.72
N ASN A 24 -47.41 39.98 -14.53
CA ASN A 24 -47.56 39.57 -15.93
C ASN A 24 -46.68 40.37 -16.91
N GLY A 25 -46.39 39.79 -18.08
CA GLY A 25 -45.95 40.55 -19.26
C GLY A 25 -45.38 39.73 -20.42
N GLU A 26 -46.27 39.34 -21.34
CA GLU A 26 -46.14 39.17 -22.81
C GLU A 26 -44.90 38.56 -23.52
N LYS A 27 -45.23 37.73 -24.53
CA LYS A 27 -44.35 37.03 -25.48
C LYS A 27 -43.65 37.98 -26.47
N SER A 28 -42.39 37.68 -26.79
CA SER A 28 -41.88 37.82 -28.16
C SER A 28 -40.80 36.77 -28.48
N GLU A 29 -40.97 36.08 -29.61
CA GLU A 29 -39.95 35.24 -30.23
C GLU A 29 -38.88 36.14 -30.87
N SER A 30 -37.62 36.00 -30.47
CA SER A 30 -36.49 36.43 -31.30
C SER A 30 -35.31 35.49 -31.08
N ALA A 31 -34.65 35.12 -32.17
CA ALA A 31 -33.55 34.17 -32.22
C ALA A 31 -32.35 34.67 -31.39
N ILE A 32 -32.07 33.99 -30.27
CA ILE A 32 -30.96 34.33 -29.37
C ILE A 32 -29.71 33.53 -29.80
N ARG A 33 -28.75 34.23 -30.42
CA ARG A 33 -27.34 33.82 -30.39
C ARG A 33 -26.87 33.84 -28.93
N PRO A 34 -26.17 32.81 -28.41
CA PRO A 34 -25.72 32.83 -27.02
C PRO A 34 -24.57 33.83 -26.86
N GLY A 35 -24.92 35.06 -26.47
CA GLY A 35 -23.99 36.02 -25.92
C GLY A 35 -23.67 35.62 -24.47
N ILE A 36 -22.46 35.15 -24.25
CA ILE A 36 -21.89 34.97 -22.92
C ILE A 36 -21.78 36.36 -22.30
N HIS A 37 -22.61 36.69 -21.31
CA HIS A 37 -22.32 37.82 -20.43
C HIS A 37 -21.11 37.43 -19.55
N GLN A 38 -19.92 37.67 -20.08
CA GLN A 38 -18.65 37.54 -19.36
C GLN A 38 -18.60 38.56 -18.22
N ARG A 39 -18.86 38.15 -16.98
CA ARG A 39 -18.08 38.69 -15.87
C ARG A 39 -16.68 38.08 -15.98
N SER A 40 -15.84 38.72 -16.77
CA SER A 40 -14.44 38.35 -16.92
C SER A 40 -13.73 38.63 -15.59
N ILE A 41 -13.45 37.57 -14.82
CA ILE A 41 -12.41 37.62 -13.78
C ILE A 41 -11.10 37.74 -14.55
N ARG A 42 -10.59 38.97 -14.70
CA ARG A 42 -9.29 39.23 -15.32
C ARG A 42 -8.20 39.03 -14.27
N SER A 43 -7.09 38.42 -14.66
CA SER A 43 -5.86 38.42 -13.86
C SER A 43 -5.52 39.85 -13.46
N THR A 44 -5.13 40.07 -12.20
CA THR A 44 -4.68 41.39 -11.75
C THR A 44 -3.30 41.72 -12.32
N ASP A 45 -2.92 43.00 -12.32
CA ASP A 45 -1.55 43.41 -12.69
C ASP A 45 -0.49 42.75 -11.81
N THR A 46 -0.82 42.52 -10.53
CA THR A 46 0.01 41.79 -9.58
C THR A 46 0.21 40.33 -10.00
N ASP A 47 -0.88 39.62 -10.35
CA ASP A 47 -0.79 38.23 -10.82
C ASP A 47 0.07 38.11 -12.08
N LEU A 48 -0.10 39.05 -13.02
CA LEU A 48 0.68 39.10 -14.25
C LEU A 48 2.16 39.39 -13.99
N ALA A 49 2.48 40.26 -13.03
CA ALA A 49 3.85 40.51 -12.60
C ALA A 49 4.49 39.26 -11.97
N GLN A 50 3.75 38.53 -11.15
CA GLN A 50 4.20 37.27 -10.56
C GLN A 50 4.46 36.20 -11.62
N LEU A 51 3.56 36.04 -12.60
CA LEU A 51 3.76 35.10 -13.70
C LEU A 51 4.99 35.46 -14.56
N ARG A 52 5.24 36.76 -14.82
CA ARG A 52 6.45 37.22 -15.52
C ARG A 52 7.71 36.85 -14.75
N ALA A 53 7.73 37.08 -13.44
CA ALA A 53 8.85 36.71 -12.58
C ALA A 53 9.11 35.19 -12.58
N LEU A 54 8.04 34.37 -12.58
CA LEU A 54 8.18 32.92 -12.72
C LEU A 54 8.79 32.51 -14.06
N LYS A 55 8.37 33.14 -15.16
CA LYS A 55 8.92 32.89 -16.50
C LYS A 55 10.41 33.21 -16.58
N GLU A 56 10.84 34.36 -16.04
CA GLU A 56 12.24 34.78 -16.02
C GLU A 56 13.11 33.78 -15.23
N ARG A 57 12.59 33.29 -14.09
CA ARG A 57 13.24 32.24 -13.31
C ARG A 57 13.33 30.91 -14.06
N ALA A 58 12.26 30.48 -14.73
CA ALA A 58 12.26 29.24 -15.52
C ALA A 58 13.25 29.32 -16.69
N SER A 59 13.31 30.47 -17.36
CA SER A 59 14.18 30.72 -18.52
C SER A 59 15.67 30.79 -18.15
N SER A 60 15.98 31.17 -16.90
CA SER A 60 17.35 31.17 -16.36
C SER A 60 17.79 29.82 -15.77
N GLY A 61 17.05 28.73 -16.06
CA GLY A 61 17.34 27.38 -15.57
C GLY A 61 16.92 27.14 -14.11
N GLY A 62 16.20 28.07 -13.50
CA GLY A 62 15.79 28.01 -12.11
C GLY A 62 14.43 27.33 -11.92
N ASN A 63 14.34 26.02 -12.10
CA ASN A 63 13.12 25.29 -11.76
C ASN A 63 13.23 24.66 -10.36
N LYS A 64 12.57 25.26 -9.35
CA LYS A 64 12.62 24.75 -7.97
C LYS A 64 11.65 23.60 -7.70
N CYS A 65 10.55 23.47 -8.46
CA CYS A 65 9.58 22.38 -8.26
C CYS A 65 9.68 21.34 -9.37
N ALA A 66 10.45 20.26 -9.14
CA ALA A 66 10.46 19.11 -10.03
C ALA A 66 9.23 18.19 -9.83
N ARG A 67 8.42 18.41 -8.78
CA ARG A 67 7.31 17.55 -8.36
C ARG A 67 5.96 18.14 -8.76
N ARG A 68 4.97 17.27 -8.97
CA ARG A 68 3.59 17.67 -9.28
C ARG A 68 2.92 18.24 -8.03
N ILE A 69 2.20 19.34 -8.19
CA ILE A 69 1.26 19.85 -7.19
C ILE A 69 -0.09 19.93 -7.90
N VAL A 70 -0.96 18.98 -7.58
CA VAL A 70 -2.24 18.77 -8.26
C VAL A 70 -3.35 19.29 -7.37
N GLY A 71 -4.18 20.22 -7.85
CA GLY A 71 -5.30 20.76 -7.08
C GLY A 71 -6.65 20.38 -7.66
N TYR A 72 -7.53 19.76 -6.87
CA TYR A 72 -8.94 19.64 -7.25
C TYR A 72 -9.66 20.98 -7.09
N VAL A 73 -10.45 21.36 -8.09
CA VAL A 73 -11.33 22.52 -8.09
C VAL A 73 -12.75 22.00 -8.21
N THR A 74 -13.53 22.17 -7.14
CA THR A 74 -14.91 21.67 -7.09
C THR A 74 -15.85 22.58 -7.86
N GLN A 75 -16.72 21.99 -8.69
CA GLN A 75 -17.64 22.73 -9.55
C GLN A 75 -18.72 23.49 -8.76
N TRP A 76 -19.05 23.00 -7.58
CA TRP A 76 -20.12 23.53 -6.74
C TRP A 76 -19.65 24.66 -5.80
N SER A 77 -18.34 24.92 -5.73
CA SER A 77 -17.82 25.94 -4.82
C SER A 77 -18.22 27.34 -5.25
N LEU A 78 -18.76 28.10 -4.30
CA LEU A 78 -19.07 29.51 -4.50
C LEU A 78 -17.80 30.38 -4.52
N HIS A 79 -16.65 29.85 -4.08
CA HIS A 79 -15.37 30.55 -4.08
C HIS A 79 -14.67 30.44 -5.45
N PRO A 80 -14.34 31.58 -6.10
CA PRO A 80 -13.60 31.57 -7.35
C PRO A 80 -12.23 30.93 -7.26
N PHE A 81 -11.88 30.16 -8.29
CA PHE A 81 -10.50 29.74 -8.50
C PHE A 81 -9.74 30.90 -9.14
N THR A 82 -8.61 31.27 -8.55
CA THR A 82 -7.88 32.47 -8.93
C THR A 82 -6.56 32.17 -9.65
N VAL A 83 -6.07 33.13 -10.43
CA VAL A 83 -4.74 33.04 -11.04
C VAL A 83 -3.66 32.91 -9.95
N LYS A 84 -3.80 33.64 -8.83
CA LYS A 84 -2.92 33.50 -7.66
C LYS A 84 -2.80 32.04 -7.20
N GLN A 85 -3.94 31.36 -6.98
CA GLN A 85 -3.92 29.95 -6.56
C GLN A 85 -3.25 29.05 -7.60
N SER A 86 -3.46 29.29 -8.89
CA SER A 86 -2.79 28.49 -9.93
C SER A 86 -1.25 28.61 -9.93
N LEU A 87 -0.66 29.67 -9.35
CA LEU A 87 0.80 29.80 -9.23
C LEU A 87 1.42 28.74 -8.31
N GLY A 88 0.65 28.23 -7.34
CA GLY A 88 1.07 27.16 -6.44
C GLY A 88 0.89 25.75 -7.01
N LEU A 89 0.35 25.61 -8.22
CA LEU A 89 -0.08 24.34 -8.81
C LEU A 89 0.64 24.07 -10.14
N THR A 90 0.93 22.79 -10.41
CA THR A 90 1.35 22.34 -11.75
C THR A 90 0.14 21.89 -12.58
N ASN A 91 -0.87 21.34 -11.91
CA ASN A 91 -2.06 20.77 -12.52
C ASN A 91 -3.29 21.18 -11.69
N ALA A 92 -4.40 21.43 -12.38
CA ALA A 92 -5.70 21.52 -11.74
C ALA A 92 -6.68 20.51 -12.36
N ILE A 93 -7.55 19.95 -11.52
CA ILE A 93 -8.55 18.96 -11.91
C ILE A 93 -9.94 19.51 -11.61
N PHE A 94 -10.76 19.65 -12.64
CA PHE A 94 -12.18 20.03 -12.50
C PHE A 94 -13.00 18.84 -11.98
N ALA A 95 -13.51 18.94 -10.75
CA ALA A 95 -14.36 17.93 -10.12
C ALA A 95 -15.84 18.37 -10.14
N PHE A 96 -16.77 17.66 -10.78
CA PHE A 96 -16.62 16.46 -11.59
C PHE A 96 -17.46 16.56 -12.87
N VAL A 97 -17.07 15.78 -13.89
CA VAL A 97 -17.91 15.46 -15.04
C VAL A 97 -18.81 14.28 -14.67
N HIS A 98 -20.10 14.42 -14.91
CA HIS A 98 -21.09 13.41 -14.55
C HIS A 98 -21.14 12.28 -15.59
N MET A 99 -21.13 11.04 -15.12
CA MET A 99 -21.35 9.83 -15.91
C MET A 99 -22.78 9.29 -15.67
N ASP A 100 -23.53 9.06 -16.75
CA ASP A 100 -24.84 8.40 -16.67
C ASP A 100 -24.71 6.86 -16.57
N PRO A 101 -25.79 6.11 -16.27
CA PRO A 101 -25.73 4.65 -16.17
C PRO A 101 -25.28 3.90 -17.43
N SER A 102 -25.33 4.54 -18.60
CA SER A 102 -24.85 3.97 -19.86
C SER A 102 -23.36 4.21 -20.11
N GLY A 103 -22.72 5.11 -19.33
CA GLY A 103 -21.34 5.53 -19.53
C GLY A 103 -21.17 6.80 -20.37
N ARG A 104 -22.26 7.55 -20.64
CA ARG A 104 -22.16 8.85 -21.31
C ARG A 104 -21.76 9.94 -20.33
N LEU A 105 -20.96 10.89 -20.83
CA LEU A 105 -20.41 11.97 -20.01
C LEU A 105 -21.05 13.32 -20.33
N SER A 106 -21.40 14.06 -19.28
CA SER A 106 -21.93 15.41 -19.39
C SER A 106 -21.24 16.34 -18.40
N LEU A 107 -20.80 17.51 -18.89
CA LEU A 107 -20.42 18.60 -18.00
C LEU A 107 -21.66 19.11 -17.26
N PRO A 108 -21.53 19.48 -15.98
CA PRO A 108 -22.61 20.12 -15.25
C PRO A 108 -22.98 21.46 -15.90
N SER A 109 -24.29 21.77 -15.88
CA SER A 109 -24.87 22.86 -16.66
C SER A 109 -25.27 24.08 -15.84
N ASP A 110 -25.20 24.01 -14.51
CA ASP A 110 -25.48 25.14 -13.63
C ASP A 110 -24.43 26.25 -13.78
N GLN A 111 -24.76 27.45 -13.32
CA GLN A 111 -23.91 28.62 -13.51
C GLN A 111 -22.60 28.54 -12.72
N THR A 112 -22.65 28.04 -11.48
CA THR A 112 -21.48 27.92 -10.61
C THR A 112 -20.43 27.00 -11.25
N SER A 113 -20.86 25.85 -11.75
CA SER A 113 -20.03 24.93 -12.54
C SER A 113 -19.34 25.60 -13.72
N LYS A 114 -20.10 26.37 -14.51
CA LYS A 114 -19.58 27.07 -15.69
C LYS A 114 -18.56 28.13 -15.30
N ASP A 115 -18.81 28.84 -14.19
CA ASP A 115 -17.90 29.85 -13.67
C ASP A 115 -16.59 29.22 -13.22
N ARG A 116 -16.62 28.12 -12.44
CA ARG A 116 -15.42 27.38 -12.03
C ARG A 116 -14.63 26.80 -13.19
N LEU A 117 -15.32 26.28 -14.21
CA LEU A 117 -14.67 25.81 -15.43
C LEU A 117 -14.00 26.96 -16.20
N ASN A 118 -14.66 28.12 -16.28
CA ASN A 118 -14.09 29.29 -16.92
C ASN A 118 -12.85 29.81 -16.17
N ASP A 119 -12.89 29.82 -14.83
CA ASP A 119 -11.76 30.23 -13.99
C ASP A 119 -10.48 29.43 -14.29
N LEU A 120 -10.61 28.10 -14.42
CA LEU A 120 -9.49 27.21 -14.79
C LEU A 120 -8.87 27.58 -16.15
N PHE A 121 -9.70 27.87 -17.16
CA PHE A 121 -9.20 28.21 -18.49
C PHE A 121 -8.65 29.64 -18.57
N VAL A 122 -9.16 30.57 -17.75
CA VAL A 122 -8.55 31.89 -17.57
C VAL A 122 -7.15 31.74 -16.97
N ALA A 123 -7.01 30.95 -15.91
CA ALA A 123 -5.71 30.68 -15.28
C ALA A 123 -4.73 30.02 -16.27
N ARG A 124 -5.18 29.02 -17.03
CA ARG A 124 -4.36 28.40 -18.08
C ARG A 124 -3.94 29.39 -19.15
N LYS A 125 -4.85 30.25 -19.62
CA LYS A 125 -4.50 31.28 -20.61
C LYS A 125 -3.45 32.24 -20.06
N ALA A 126 -3.58 32.70 -18.82
CA ALA A 126 -2.60 33.58 -18.19
C ALA A 126 -1.21 32.95 -18.12
N HIS A 127 -1.11 31.65 -17.81
CA HIS A 127 0.14 30.90 -17.83
C HIS A 127 0.73 30.80 -19.25
N LEU A 128 -0.08 30.42 -20.24
CA LEU A 128 0.35 30.29 -21.64
C LEU A 128 0.83 31.62 -22.23
N ASP A 129 0.15 32.73 -21.94
CA ASP A 129 0.57 34.07 -22.38
C ASP A 129 1.94 34.46 -21.79
N GLN A 130 2.34 33.83 -20.69
CA GLN A 130 3.67 33.96 -20.08
C GLN A 130 4.62 32.81 -20.45
N GLY A 131 4.26 31.91 -21.36
CA GLY A 131 5.11 30.77 -21.76
C GLY A 131 5.35 29.77 -20.63
N LEU A 132 4.46 29.73 -19.63
CA LEU A 132 4.46 28.76 -18.55
C LEU A 132 3.52 27.59 -18.91
N ASN A 133 3.80 26.42 -18.33
CA ASN A 133 2.95 25.24 -18.48
C ASN A 133 2.07 25.07 -17.23
N PHE A 134 0.76 25.12 -17.41
CA PHE A 134 -0.24 24.80 -16.39
C PHE A 134 -1.31 23.93 -17.05
N GLN A 135 -1.49 22.73 -16.53
CA GLN A 135 -2.32 21.71 -17.18
C GLN A 135 -3.67 21.59 -16.47
N VAL A 136 -4.74 21.52 -17.26
CA VAL A 136 -6.12 21.43 -16.74
C VAL A 136 -6.72 20.10 -17.19
N SER A 137 -7.06 19.24 -16.23
CA SER A 137 -7.78 17.99 -16.44
C SER A 137 -9.21 18.08 -15.90
N PHE A 138 -10.06 17.11 -16.23
CA PHE A 138 -11.33 16.89 -15.54
C PHE A 138 -11.34 15.53 -14.86
N ALA A 139 -12.07 15.41 -13.76
CA ALA A 139 -12.30 14.13 -13.10
C ALA A 139 -13.67 13.57 -13.45
N ILE A 140 -13.76 12.24 -13.59
CA ILE A 140 -15.02 11.48 -13.65
C ILE A 140 -15.15 10.61 -12.40
N GLY A 141 -16.37 10.47 -11.89
CA GLY A 141 -16.63 9.68 -10.68
C GLY A 141 -16.75 10.51 -9.42
N GLY A 142 -15.90 10.20 -8.43
CA GLY A 142 -16.04 10.66 -7.05
C GLY A 142 -17.09 9.84 -6.27
N GLY A 143 -17.18 10.09 -4.97
CA GLY A 143 -18.03 9.33 -4.05
C GLY A 143 -19.50 9.18 -4.47
N GLU A 144 -20.10 10.15 -5.17
CA GLU A 144 -21.52 10.15 -5.54
C GLU A 144 -21.84 9.64 -6.96
N ASN A 145 -20.83 9.46 -7.83
CA ASN A 145 -21.03 9.03 -9.22
C ASN A 145 -20.30 7.73 -9.59
N SER A 146 -19.60 7.13 -8.61
CA SER A 146 -18.82 5.91 -8.80
C SER A 146 -19.64 4.63 -9.03
N GLN A 147 -20.94 4.64 -8.75
CA GLN A 147 -21.84 3.49 -8.91
C GLN A 147 -21.94 2.95 -10.34
N HIS A 148 -21.57 3.76 -11.34
CA HIS A 148 -21.70 3.40 -12.74
C HIS A 148 -20.45 2.71 -13.32
N PHE A 149 -19.29 2.77 -12.65
CA PHE A 149 -18.05 2.18 -13.19
C PHE A 149 -18.13 0.67 -13.36
N SER A 150 -18.48 -0.08 -12.30
CA SER A 150 -18.54 -1.56 -12.38
C SER A 150 -19.41 -2.07 -13.56
N PRO A 151 -20.68 -1.63 -13.72
CA PRO A 151 -21.49 -2.07 -14.85
C PRO A 151 -20.93 -1.60 -16.21
N VAL A 152 -20.51 -0.34 -16.35
CA VAL A 152 -19.99 0.20 -17.62
C VAL A 152 -18.70 -0.52 -18.05
N LEU A 153 -17.79 -0.78 -17.11
CA LEU A 153 -16.49 -1.39 -17.42
C LEU A 153 -16.55 -2.92 -17.57
N SER A 154 -17.65 -3.56 -17.17
CA SER A 154 -17.83 -5.01 -17.26
C SER A 154 -18.02 -5.54 -18.69
N SER A 155 -18.23 -4.68 -19.68
CA SER A 155 -18.42 -5.07 -21.08
C SER A 155 -17.55 -4.26 -22.04
N ASP A 156 -17.16 -4.87 -23.15
CA ASP A 156 -16.36 -4.21 -24.20
C ASP A 156 -17.10 -3.00 -24.77
N GLY A 157 -18.42 -3.11 -24.99
CA GLY A 157 -19.25 -2.02 -25.49
C GLY A 157 -19.29 -0.82 -24.55
N GLY A 158 -19.50 -1.06 -23.25
CA GLY A 158 -19.51 0.01 -22.24
C GLY A 158 -18.14 0.67 -22.06
N ARG A 159 -17.05 -0.12 -22.01
CA ARG A 159 -15.68 0.43 -21.97
C ARG A 159 -15.38 1.29 -23.19
N ASN A 160 -15.68 0.80 -24.39
CA ASN A 160 -15.44 1.54 -25.63
C ASN A 160 -16.26 2.84 -25.70
N LEU A 161 -17.50 2.82 -25.21
CA LEU A 161 -18.32 4.03 -25.13
C LEU A 161 -17.69 5.07 -24.22
N LEU A 162 -17.34 4.69 -22.98
CA LEU A 162 -16.74 5.62 -22.02
C LEU A 162 -15.40 6.17 -22.51
N VAL A 163 -14.54 5.33 -23.11
CA VAL A 163 -13.27 5.77 -23.73
C VAL A 163 -13.51 6.83 -24.80
N ASN A 164 -14.53 6.66 -25.66
CA ASN A 164 -14.87 7.63 -26.69
C ASN A 164 -15.47 8.92 -26.10
N GLU A 165 -16.27 8.82 -25.05
CA GLU A 165 -16.84 9.99 -24.37
C GLU A 165 -15.77 10.83 -23.68
N ILE A 166 -14.79 10.21 -23.04
CA ILE A 166 -13.63 10.90 -22.48
C ILE A 166 -12.85 11.62 -23.59
N ALA A 167 -12.54 10.92 -24.69
CA ALA A 167 -11.86 11.52 -25.84
C ALA A 167 -12.65 12.71 -26.44
N ARG A 168 -13.99 12.60 -26.47
CA ARG A 168 -14.88 13.67 -26.92
C ARG A 168 -14.77 14.90 -26.02
N ILE A 169 -14.90 14.75 -24.69
CA ILE A 169 -14.82 15.87 -23.73
C ILE A 169 -13.43 16.53 -23.79
N LEU A 170 -12.35 15.73 -23.82
CA LEU A 170 -10.97 16.24 -23.95
C LEU A 170 -10.81 17.13 -25.18
N THR A 171 -11.35 16.70 -26.32
CA THR A 171 -11.22 17.42 -27.60
C THR A 171 -12.12 18.65 -27.64
N GLN A 172 -13.39 18.52 -27.27
CA GLN A 172 -14.39 19.59 -27.36
C GLN A 172 -14.07 20.75 -26.41
N HIS A 173 -13.63 20.46 -25.19
CA HIS A 173 -13.37 21.46 -24.15
C HIS A 173 -11.89 21.78 -23.99
N ARG A 174 -11.02 21.14 -24.79
CA ARG A 174 -9.57 21.33 -24.77
C ARG A 174 -8.94 21.11 -23.40
N PHE A 175 -9.42 20.12 -22.65
CA PHE A 175 -8.70 19.66 -21.45
C PHE A 175 -7.39 18.97 -21.84
N ASP A 176 -6.40 19.01 -20.96
CA ASP A 176 -5.08 18.41 -21.14
C ASP A 176 -5.07 16.92 -20.76
N GLY A 177 -5.98 16.51 -19.88
CA GLY A 177 -6.13 15.12 -19.48
C GLY A 177 -7.41 14.81 -18.71
N VAL A 178 -7.48 13.57 -18.24
CA VAL A 178 -8.59 13.00 -17.48
C VAL A 178 -8.06 12.35 -16.21
N ASP A 179 -8.79 12.55 -15.12
CA ASP A 179 -8.62 11.85 -13.86
C ASP A 179 -9.79 10.90 -13.64
N VAL A 180 -9.50 9.65 -13.28
CA VAL A 180 -10.52 8.62 -13.02
C VAL A 180 -10.59 8.36 -11.53
N ASP A 181 -11.68 8.80 -10.92
CA ASP A 181 -11.93 8.71 -9.49
C ASP A 181 -13.04 7.68 -9.21
N TRP A 182 -12.68 6.40 -9.30
CA TRP A 182 -13.60 5.30 -9.01
C TRP A 182 -13.49 4.92 -7.54
N GLU A 183 -14.58 5.19 -6.79
CA GLU A 183 -14.73 4.92 -5.36
C GLU A 183 -15.71 3.78 -5.02
N PHE A 184 -15.29 2.53 -4.83
CA PHE A 184 -13.99 1.95 -5.17
C PHE A 184 -14.21 0.65 -5.96
N PRO A 185 -13.29 0.24 -6.85
CA PRO A 185 -13.36 -1.06 -7.52
C PRO A 185 -13.51 -2.20 -6.49
N VAL A 186 -14.31 -3.21 -6.79
CA VAL A 186 -14.59 -4.39 -5.94
C VAL A 186 -15.40 -4.08 -4.67
N VAL A 187 -14.92 -3.20 -3.79
CA VAL A 187 -15.55 -2.96 -2.48
C VAL A 187 -16.73 -1.98 -2.57
N GLY A 188 -16.59 -0.93 -3.37
CA GLY A 188 -17.62 0.10 -3.55
C GLY A 188 -17.85 1.00 -2.35
N ILE A 189 -18.14 2.29 -2.57
CA ILE A 189 -18.80 3.15 -1.58
C ILE A 189 -20.27 3.35 -1.98
N ALA A 190 -20.51 3.90 -3.17
CA ALA A 190 -21.88 4.16 -3.65
C ALA A 190 -22.66 2.89 -3.98
N SER A 191 -21.99 1.88 -4.56
CA SER A 191 -22.55 0.56 -4.82
C SER A 191 -21.47 -0.50 -4.73
N LYS A 192 -21.82 -1.68 -4.22
CA LYS A 192 -20.89 -2.81 -4.11
C LYS A 192 -20.42 -3.24 -5.51
N GLY A 193 -19.11 -3.36 -5.68
CA GLY A 193 -18.48 -3.81 -6.92
C GLY A 193 -18.44 -5.33 -7.06
N LYS A 194 -17.63 -5.79 -8.03
CA LYS A 194 -17.38 -7.20 -8.34
C LYS A 194 -15.88 -7.50 -8.35
N PRO A 195 -15.43 -8.74 -8.08
CA PRO A 195 -14.01 -9.09 -8.14
C PRO A 195 -13.34 -8.79 -9.49
N GLU A 196 -14.10 -8.89 -10.59
CA GLU A 196 -13.62 -8.62 -11.95
C GLU A 196 -13.27 -7.14 -12.19
N ASP A 197 -13.79 -6.23 -11.35
CA ASP A 197 -13.52 -4.78 -11.44
C ASP A 197 -12.02 -4.48 -11.47
N ARG A 198 -11.22 -5.23 -10.70
CA ARG A 198 -9.76 -5.07 -10.63
C ARG A 198 -9.10 -5.22 -12.02
N ALA A 199 -9.49 -6.25 -12.78
CA ALA A 199 -8.95 -6.50 -14.11
C ALA A 199 -9.60 -5.61 -15.18
N ASN A 200 -10.89 -5.31 -15.03
CA ASN A 200 -11.62 -4.42 -15.93
C ASN A 200 -11.07 -2.99 -15.86
N TYR A 201 -10.62 -2.54 -14.69
CA TYR A 201 -10.05 -1.21 -14.54
C TYR A 201 -8.73 -1.06 -15.31
N VAL A 202 -7.83 -2.06 -15.21
CA VAL A 202 -6.60 -2.11 -16.01
C VAL A 202 -6.91 -2.12 -17.50
N THR A 203 -7.87 -2.96 -17.92
CA THR A 203 -8.28 -3.07 -19.32
C THR A 203 -8.80 -1.74 -19.85
N PHE A 204 -9.65 -1.06 -19.08
CA PHE A 204 -10.17 0.26 -19.42
C PHE A 204 -9.06 1.31 -19.57
N LEU A 205 -8.12 1.41 -18.62
CA LEU A 205 -7.04 2.40 -18.70
C LEU A 205 -6.06 2.11 -19.83
N ARG A 206 -5.81 0.82 -20.16
CA ARG A 206 -5.07 0.42 -21.35
C ARG A 206 -5.75 0.93 -22.61
N ASP A 207 -7.05 0.67 -22.76
CA ASP A 207 -7.84 1.06 -23.93
C ASP A 207 -7.92 2.59 -24.05
N LEU A 208 -8.06 3.28 -22.91
CA LEU A 208 -8.04 4.74 -22.83
C LEU A 208 -6.68 5.30 -23.25
N ARG A 209 -5.57 4.76 -22.73
CA ARG A 209 -4.22 5.17 -23.13
C ARG A 209 -3.97 4.96 -24.62
N ALA A 210 -4.41 3.82 -25.16
CA ALA A 210 -4.31 3.54 -26.59
C ALA A 210 -5.10 4.55 -27.44
N LYS A 211 -6.29 4.97 -26.98
CA LYS A 211 -7.12 5.97 -27.66
C LYS A 211 -6.53 7.39 -27.59
N LEU A 212 -6.03 7.79 -26.43
CA LEU A 212 -5.59 9.17 -26.18
C LEU A 212 -4.12 9.43 -26.59
N GLY A 213 -3.32 8.38 -26.71
CA GLY A 213 -1.90 8.48 -27.01
C GLY A 213 -1.04 8.94 -25.82
N PRO A 214 0.26 9.16 -26.05
CA PRO A 214 1.21 9.48 -24.98
C PRO A 214 1.13 10.93 -24.47
N ASN A 215 0.54 11.85 -25.24
CA ASN A 215 0.59 13.29 -24.96
C ASN A 215 -0.53 13.80 -24.04
N ARG A 216 -1.58 12.99 -23.81
CA ARG A 216 -2.69 13.33 -22.91
C ARG A 216 -2.41 12.80 -21.51
N LEU A 217 -2.77 13.56 -20.48
CA LEU A 217 -2.64 13.06 -19.12
C LEU A 217 -3.77 12.08 -18.79
N ILE A 218 -3.42 10.98 -18.13
CA ILE A 218 -4.36 10.07 -17.49
C ILE A 218 -3.90 9.88 -16.06
N SER A 219 -4.74 10.21 -15.11
CA SER A 219 -4.49 9.95 -13.70
C SER A 219 -5.64 9.19 -13.07
N VAL A 220 -5.39 8.65 -11.89
CA VAL A 220 -6.42 8.00 -11.07
C VAL A 220 -6.32 8.50 -9.64
N ALA A 221 -7.46 8.76 -9.02
CA ALA A 221 -7.57 8.83 -7.57
C ALA A 221 -7.79 7.42 -7.01
N ALA A 222 -7.03 7.07 -5.97
CA ALA A 222 -6.97 5.71 -5.44
C ALA A 222 -7.15 5.72 -3.92
N ALA A 223 -7.85 4.69 -3.42
CA ALA A 223 -8.19 4.56 -2.01
C ALA A 223 -6.96 4.49 -1.09
N SER A 224 -7.11 4.90 0.16
CA SER A 224 -6.10 4.73 1.22
C SER A 224 -6.49 3.68 2.27
N ASP A 225 -7.73 3.17 2.22
CA ASP A 225 -8.23 2.15 3.12
C ASP A 225 -7.64 0.75 2.84
N GLN A 226 -7.36 0.02 3.91
CA GLN A 226 -6.74 -1.30 3.89
C GLN A 226 -7.53 -2.37 3.12
N TYR A 227 -8.84 -2.20 2.93
CA TYR A 227 -9.67 -3.13 2.17
C TYR A 227 -9.82 -2.68 0.72
N ALA A 228 -10.02 -1.39 0.48
CA ALA A 228 -10.22 -0.81 -0.84
C ALA A 228 -8.97 -0.89 -1.73
N VAL A 229 -7.75 -0.84 -1.17
CA VAL A 229 -6.51 -0.97 -1.97
C VAL A 229 -6.44 -2.27 -2.77
N ALA A 230 -7.11 -3.35 -2.32
CA ALA A 230 -7.14 -4.63 -3.04
C ALA A 230 -7.83 -4.55 -4.41
N GLY A 231 -8.66 -3.51 -4.65
CA GLY A 231 -9.31 -3.26 -5.93
C GLY A 231 -8.36 -2.77 -7.03
N TYR A 232 -7.11 -2.46 -6.71
CA TYR A 232 -6.16 -1.84 -7.63
C TYR A 232 -5.02 -2.80 -8.01
N ASP A 233 -4.82 -3.02 -9.31
CA ASP A 233 -3.63 -3.68 -9.85
C ASP A 233 -2.54 -2.64 -10.14
N VAL A 234 -1.96 -2.08 -9.07
CA VAL A 234 -1.10 -0.88 -9.12
C VAL A 234 -0.03 -0.96 -10.21
N ARG A 235 0.70 -2.09 -10.29
CA ARG A 235 1.77 -2.31 -11.27
C ARG A 235 1.27 -2.20 -12.72
N ASN A 236 0.10 -2.74 -13.03
CA ASN A 236 -0.45 -2.68 -14.37
C ASN A 236 -1.16 -1.35 -14.66
N LEU A 237 -1.77 -0.72 -13.66
CA LEU A 237 -2.34 0.63 -13.78
C LEU A 237 -1.25 1.65 -14.16
N LEU A 238 -0.09 1.62 -13.48
CA LEU A 238 1.04 2.54 -13.71
C LEU A 238 1.64 2.51 -15.12
N ARG A 239 1.38 1.45 -15.90
CA ARG A 239 1.77 1.36 -17.31
C ARG A 239 0.93 2.27 -18.22
N HIS A 240 -0.25 2.66 -17.76
CA HIS A 240 -1.24 3.37 -18.57
C HIS A 240 -1.56 4.77 -18.04
N VAL A 241 -1.17 5.07 -16.80
CA VAL A 241 -1.37 6.37 -16.16
C VAL A 241 -0.06 7.15 -15.98
N ASP A 242 -0.18 8.46 -15.94
CA ASP A 242 0.90 9.39 -15.65
C ASP A 242 1.19 9.46 -14.15
N TRP A 243 0.16 9.33 -13.31
CA TRP A 243 0.29 9.19 -11.85
C TRP A 243 -0.94 8.54 -11.20
N ILE A 244 -0.74 8.05 -9.98
CA ILE A 244 -1.78 7.61 -9.06
C ILE A 244 -1.80 8.60 -7.89
N GLY A 245 -2.91 9.31 -7.70
CA GLY A 245 -3.18 10.13 -6.53
C GLY A 245 -3.77 9.30 -5.40
N VAL A 246 -3.02 9.07 -4.33
CA VAL A 246 -3.51 8.32 -3.16
C VAL A 246 -4.32 9.26 -2.29
N MET A 247 -5.61 8.99 -2.10
CA MET A 247 -6.51 9.77 -1.23
C MET A 247 -6.20 9.51 0.25
N SER A 248 -5.01 9.91 0.68
CA SER A 248 -4.45 9.67 2.02
C SER A 248 -5.01 10.62 3.08
N TYR A 249 -6.34 10.65 3.16
CA TYR A 249 -7.19 11.38 4.10
C TYR A 249 -8.46 10.54 4.36
N ASP A 250 -9.37 11.04 5.19
CA ASP A 250 -10.59 10.34 5.62
C ASP A 250 -10.36 9.02 6.36
N PHE A 251 -9.20 8.88 7.02
CA PHE A 251 -8.90 7.71 7.85
C PHE A 251 -9.81 7.61 9.08
N PHE A 252 -10.24 8.76 9.60
CA PHE A 252 -11.23 8.89 10.67
C PHE A 252 -12.21 10.01 10.31
N GLY A 253 -13.50 9.77 10.55
CA GLY A 253 -14.57 10.76 10.36
C GLY A 253 -15.81 10.41 11.17
N ALA A 254 -16.82 11.25 11.11
CA ALA A 254 -18.07 11.11 11.89
C ALA A 254 -19.07 10.11 11.28
N TRP A 255 -18.57 8.97 10.79
CA TRP A 255 -19.34 7.94 10.11
C TRP A 255 -20.29 7.19 11.05
N ASN A 256 -21.36 6.63 10.48
CA ASN A 256 -22.31 5.82 11.23
C ASN A 256 -21.69 4.49 11.70
N SER A 257 -21.84 4.20 12.99
CA SER A 257 -21.37 2.97 13.63
C SER A 257 -22.34 2.56 14.74
N GLU A 258 -22.57 1.26 14.91
CA GLU A 258 -23.37 0.70 16.01
C GLU A 258 -22.68 0.85 17.37
N GLN A 259 -21.35 0.99 17.37
CA GLN A 259 -20.51 1.07 18.59
C GLN A 259 -20.13 2.52 18.94
N GLY A 260 -20.76 3.50 18.28
CA GLY A 260 -20.34 4.90 18.28
C GLY A 260 -19.25 5.20 17.25
N SER A 261 -19.10 6.47 16.88
CA SER A 261 -18.12 6.89 15.89
C SER A 261 -16.74 7.07 16.53
N PHE A 262 -15.71 6.44 15.98
CA PHE A 262 -14.35 6.56 16.47
C PHE A 262 -13.78 7.93 16.09
N VAL A 263 -13.35 8.68 17.10
CA VAL A 263 -12.69 9.98 16.94
C VAL A 263 -11.21 9.76 16.75
N GLY A 264 -10.64 10.37 15.72
CA GLY A 264 -9.23 10.25 15.40
C GLY A 264 -8.78 11.30 14.38
N PRO A 265 -7.50 11.23 13.97
CA PRO A 265 -6.93 12.16 13.01
C PRO A 265 -7.47 11.96 11.59
N ASN A 266 -7.80 13.03 10.85
CA ASN A 266 -8.28 12.92 9.45
C ASN A 266 -7.23 12.30 8.52
N ALA A 267 -6.03 12.88 8.50
CA ALA A 267 -4.91 12.46 7.65
C ALA A 267 -3.60 12.27 8.47
N PRO A 268 -3.55 11.29 9.39
CA PRO A 268 -2.36 11.04 10.19
C PRO A 268 -1.19 10.63 9.29
N LEU A 269 -0.06 11.34 9.40
CA LEU A 269 1.14 11.03 8.62
C LEU A 269 1.66 9.62 8.95
N ARG A 270 1.65 9.25 10.23
CA ARG A 270 2.06 7.94 10.74
C ARG A 270 1.03 7.40 11.73
N HIS A 271 1.09 6.09 11.98
CA HIS A 271 0.24 5.46 12.99
C HIS A 271 0.45 6.07 14.38
N ALA A 272 -0.64 6.50 15.00
CA ALA A 272 -0.66 7.09 16.33
C ALA A 272 -1.71 6.49 17.28
N GLY A 273 -2.47 5.50 16.82
CA GLY A 273 -3.56 4.89 17.60
C GLY A 273 -3.06 4.01 18.74
N PRO A 274 -3.86 3.82 19.80
CA PRO A 274 -3.54 2.86 20.85
C PRO A 274 -3.67 1.42 20.35
N SER A 275 -3.24 0.46 21.17
CA SER A 275 -3.42 -0.97 20.89
C SER A 275 -4.88 -1.29 20.55
N GLY A 276 -5.10 -2.10 19.52
CA GLY A 276 -6.43 -2.45 18.99
C GLY A 276 -6.90 -1.61 17.81
N TYR A 277 -6.29 -0.46 17.53
CA TYR A 277 -6.54 0.29 16.29
C TYR A 277 -5.71 -0.27 15.14
N SER A 278 -6.25 -0.19 13.92
CA SER A 278 -5.49 -0.61 12.74
C SER A 278 -4.22 0.24 12.58
N ARG A 279 -3.09 -0.43 12.37
CA ARG A 279 -1.82 0.21 12.03
C ARG A 279 -1.76 0.71 10.58
N LYS A 280 -2.80 0.42 9.78
CA LYS A 280 -2.89 0.75 8.35
C LYS A 280 -3.68 2.04 8.07
N GLN A 281 -4.31 2.64 9.08
CA GLN A 281 -5.07 3.88 8.95
C GLN A 281 -4.16 5.12 9.05
N ASN A 282 -3.22 5.27 8.11
CA ASN A 282 -2.34 6.43 8.00
C ASN A 282 -1.71 6.58 6.62
N VAL A 283 -1.25 7.80 6.34
CA VAL A 283 -0.61 8.21 5.09
C VAL A 283 0.61 7.35 4.79
N ASP A 284 1.46 7.07 5.80
CA ASP A 284 2.69 6.30 5.60
C ASP A 284 2.42 4.91 5.03
N TRP A 285 1.53 4.17 5.66
CA TRP A 285 1.10 2.86 5.19
C TRP A 285 0.48 2.92 3.79
N ALA A 286 -0.47 3.83 3.57
CA ALA A 286 -1.20 3.92 2.30
C ALA A 286 -0.25 4.25 1.14
N VAL A 287 0.60 5.27 1.28
CA VAL A 287 1.57 5.65 0.25
C VAL A 287 2.59 4.53 0.02
N LYS A 288 3.11 3.92 1.08
CA LYS A 288 4.04 2.78 0.99
C LYS A 288 3.43 1.64 0.20
N HIS A 289 2.15 1.32 0.41
CA HIS A 289 1.46 0.27 -0.33
C HIS A 289 1.54 0.49 -1.85
N TYR A 290 1.22 1.70 -2.33
CA TYR A 290 1.28 2.02 -3.76
C TYR A 290 2.70 2.08 -4.31
N VAL A 291 3.65 2.63 -3.54
CA VAL A 291 5.06 2.64 -3.98
C VAL A 291 5.60 1.22 -4.08
N CYS A 292 5.30 0.34 -3.13
CA CYS A 292 5.80 -1.03 -3.13
C CYS A 292 5.10 -1.93 -4.15
N SER A 293 3.81 -1.74 -4.37
CA SER A 293 3.06 -2.48 -5.39
C SER A 293 3.37 -1.98 -6.81
N GLY A 294 3.79 -0.73 -6.97
CA GLY A 294 4.07 -0.11 -8.26
C GLY A 294 5.55 -0.08 -8.66
N GLN A 295 6.45 -0.04 -7.68
CA GLN A 295 7.89 0.16 -7.83
C GLN A 295 8.31 1.43 -8.60
N ASP A 296 7.44 2.45 -8.64
CA ASP A 296 7.70 3.75 -9.28
C ASP A 296 7.21 4.91 -8.40
N PRO A 297 7.97 5.32 -7.38
CA PRO A 297 7.57 6.41 -6.48
C PRO A 297 7.34 7.74 -7.22
N SER A 298 7.98 7.96 -8.37
CA SER A 298 7.85 9.20 -9.16
C SER A 298 6.48 9.37 -9.81
N LYS A 299 5.66 8.31 -9.82
CA LYS A 299 4.26 8.31 -10.26
C LYS A 299 3.25 8.22 -9.11
N ILE A 300 3.70 8.14 -7.86
CA ILE A 300 2.81 8.14 -6.70
C ILE A 300 2.69 9.56 -6.16
N VAL A 301 1.47 10.05 -6.05
CA VAL A 301 1.15 11.41 -5.62
C VAL A 301 0.35 11.32 -4.32
N MET A 302 0.84 11.93 -3.24
CA MET A 302 0.22 11.84 -1.91
C MET A 302 -0.92 12.86 -1.75
N GLY A 303 -2.07 12.41 -1.28
CA GLY A 303 -3.24 13.25 -1.00
C GLY A 303 -3.10 14.06 0.28
N VAL A 304 -3.48 15.34 0.24
CA VAL A 304 -3.57 16.23 1.39
C VAL A 304 -4.95 16.91 1.45
N PRO A 305 -5.65 16.83 2.59
CA PRO A 305 -6.97 17.44 2.73
C PRO A 305 -6.85 18.91 3.19
N PHE A 306 -7.60 19.81 2.59
CA PHE A 306 -7.76 21.20 3.06
C PHE A 306 -9.02 21.36 3.93
N TYR A 307 -9.39 20.29 4.63
CA TYR A 307 -10.54 20.23 5.53
C TYR A 307 -10.22 19.33 6.73
N GLY A 308 -11.06 19.41 7.75
CA GLY A 308 -11.03 18.56 8.93
C GLY A 308 -12.35 17.85 9.17
N HIS A 309 -12.32 16.83 10.03
CA HIS A 309 -13.50 16.17 10.58
C HIS A 309 -13.70 16.57 12.04
N PHE A 310 -14.95 16.73 12.43
CA PHE A 310 -15.35 17.05 13.79
C PHE A 310 -16.41 16.10 14.30
N TRP A 311 -16.48 15.95 15.63
CA TRP A 311 -17.41 15.10 16.33
C TRP A 311 -18.07 15.84 17.49
N TYR A 312 -19.36 15.57 17.67
CA TYR A 312 -20.13 16.00 18.83
C TYR A 312 -20.13 14.92 19.91
N ARG A 313 -20.45 15.33 21.15
CA ARG A 313 -20.66 14.41 22.29
C ARG A 313 -19.54 13.37 22.45
N THR A 314 -18.30 13.79 22.30
CA THR A 314 -17.16 12.89 22.51
C THR A 314 -17.02 12.53 23.97
N SER A 315 -16.75 11.26 24.24
CA SER A 315 -16.32 10.76 25.55
C SER A 315 -14.96 11.34 25.95
N PRO A 316 -14.62 11.33 27.25
CA PRO A 316 -13.23 11.47 27.69
C PRO A 316 -12.36 10.39 27.03
N SER A 317 -11.10 10.71 26.73
CA SER A 317 -10.18 9.66 26.27
C SER A 317 -10.00 8.62 27.38
N LYS A 318 -10.04 7.34 27.00
CA LYS A 318 -9.80 6.22 27.92
C LYS A 318 -8.32 6.03 28.24
N ASN A 319 -7.42 6.67 27.50
CA ASN A 319 -5.99 6.59 27.70
C ASN A 319 -5.36 7.99 27.59
N ALA A 320 -4.77 8.46 28.69
CA ALA A 320 -4.17 9.79 28.77
C ALA A 320 -3.05 10.01 27.74
N ASP A 321 -2.34 8.94 27.36
CA ASP A 321 -1.29 8.99 26.32
C ASP A 321 -1.86 9.17 24.91
N TYR A 322 -3.18 8.99 24.72
CA TYR A 322 -3.87 9.06 23.43
C TYR A 322 -5.08 9.99 23.52
N PRO A 323 -4.88 11.30 23.80
CA PRO A 323 -5.96 12.23 24.14
C PRO A 323 -6.90 12.57 22.97
N LEU A 324 -6.48 12.34 21.73
CA LEU A 324 -7.29 12.50 20.52
C LEU A 324 -8.24 11.31 20.29
N PHE A 325 -7.83 10.09 20.67
CA PHE A 325 -8.58 8.86 20.39
C PHE A 325 -9.73 8.69 21.39
N ARG A 326 -10.96 8.81 20.88
CA ARG A 326 -12.20 8.80 21.68
C ARG A 326 -13.32 8.09 20.93
N VAL A 327 -14.49 8.00 21.56
CA VAL A 327 -15.74 7.60 20.88
C VAL A 327 -16.75 8.74 21.01
N ALA A 328 -17.44 9.04 19.92
CA ALA A 328 -18.54 9.99 19.85
C ALA A 328 -19.89 9.27 19.94
N GLU A 329 -20.81 9.87 20.70
CA GLU A 329 -22.18 9.39 20.83
C GLU A 329 -23.07 9.97 19.73
N ARG A 330 -24.05 9.17 19.29
CA ARG A 330 -24.98 9.57 18.25
C ARG A 330 -25.94 10.63 18.76
N LEU A 331 -26.11 11.72 18.02
CA LEU A 331 -27.16 12.70 18.26
C LEU A 331 -28.54 12.13 17.88
N ASN A 332 -29.61 12.77 18.39
CA ASN A 332 -31.00 12.37 18.07
C ASN A 332 -31.31 12.45 16.56
N ASN A 333 -30.64 13.33 15.82
CA ASN A 333 -30.76 13.43 14.36
C ASN A 333 -29.92 12.39 13.60
N GLY A 334 -29.27 11.48 14.31
CA GLY A 334 -28.46 10.41 13.75
C GLY A 334 -27.00 10.77 13.43
N SER A 335 -26.60 12.04 13.56
CA SER A 335 -25.24 12.50 13.28
C SER A 335 -24.29 12.27 14.46
N TYR A 336 -23.02 12.01 14.16
CA TYR A 336 -21.92 12.02 15.12
C TYR A 336 -21.08 13.31 15.03
N GLY A 337 -21.28 14.13 14.00
CA GLY A 337 -20.34 15.16 13.57
C GLY A 337 -20.45 15.45 12.07
N GLY A 338 -19.36 15.97 11.49
CA GLY A 338 -19.28 16.33 10.07
C GLY A 338 -17.85 16.74 9.67
N SER A 339 -17.73 17.40 8.53
CA SER A 339 -16.48 17.98 8.03
C SER A 339 -16.59 19.49 7.88
N ALA A 340 -15.47 20.20 7.99
CA ALA A 340 -15.37 21.64 7.75
C ALA A 340 -14.08 21.97 6.99
N SER A 341 -14.17 22.81 5.97
CA SER A 341 -13.04 23.36 5.23
C SER A 341 -12.12 24.16 6.14
N TYR A 342 -10.83 24.22 5.82
CA TYR A 342 -9.87 25.05 6.55
C TYR A 342 -10.33 26.52 6.59
N ARG A 343 -10.96 27.00 5.51
CA ARG A 343 -11.64 28.29 5.46
C ARG A 343 -12.68 28.45 6.57
N GLU A 344 -13.67 27.57 6.65
CA GLU A 344 -14.74 27.63 7.67
C GLU A 344 -14.16 27.60 9.09
N LEU A 345 -13.14 26.77 9.32
CA LEU A 345 -12.44 26.71 10.61
C LEU A 345 -11.84 28.07 11.00
N LEU A 346 -11.24 28.78 10.05
CA LEU A 346 -10.65 30.10 10.30
C LEU A 346 -11.69 31.22 10.39
N THR A 347 -12.69 31.24 9.50
CA THR A 347 -13.60 32.38 9.38
C THR A 347 -14.84 32.26 10.25
N GLU A 348 -15.50 31.10 10.23
CA GLU A 348 -16.77 30.92 10.94
C GLU A 348 -16.54 30.54 12.40
N TRP A 349 -15.58 29.64 12.64
CA TRP A 349 -15.32 29.15 14.00
C TRP A 349 -14.27 29.99 14.73
N ARG A 350 -13.58 30.86 13.98
CA ARG A 350 -12.50 31.71 14.46
C ARG A 350 -11.47 30.89 15.24
N LEU A 351 -11.11 29.70 14.72
CA LEU A 351 -10.34 28.69 15.45
C LEU A 351 -9.02 29.23 16.02
N GLN A 352 -8.43 30.25 15.38
CA GLN A 352 -7.20 30.86 15.87
C GLN A 352 -7.40 31.79 17.08
N GLU A 353 -8.55 32.44 17.16
CA GLU A 353 -8.85 33.54 18.09
C GLU A 353 -9.81 33.11 19.20
N ASN A 354 -10.57 32.04 19.00
CA ASN A 354 -11.63 31.59 19.88
C ASN A 354 -11.06 30.78 21.07
N PRO A 355 -11.07 31.32 22.31
CA PRO A 355 -10.46 30.67 23.46
C PRO A 355 -11.22 29.43 23.93
N ALA A 356 -12.45 29.18 23.42
CA ALA A 356 -13.20 27.97 23.74
C ALA A 356 -12.57 26.71 23.11
N PHE A 357 -11.77 26.87 22.06
CA PHE A 357 -11.04 25.77 21.44
C PHE A 357 -9.64 25.64 22.05
N GLU A 358 -9.42 24.56 22.79
CA GLU A 358 -8.08 24.15 23.19
C GLU A 358 -7.40 23.45 22.02
N LYS A 359 -6.51 24.16 21.32
CA LYS A 359 -5.68 23.64 20.23
C LYS A 359 -4.54 22.78 20.77
N ARG A 360 -4.33 21.61 20.16
CA ARG A 360 -3.36 20.59 20.56
C ARG A 360 -2.68 19.98 19.33
N TRP A 361 -1.56 19.30 19.57
CA TRP A 361 -0.75 18.64 18.55
C TRP A 361 -0.49 17.19 18.97
N ASP A 362 -0.85 16.21 18.12
CA ASP A 362 -0.39 14.84 18.30
C ASP A 362 0.91 14.63 17.51
N SER A 363 2.02 14.47 18.23
CA SER A 363 3.37 14.35 17.64
C SER A 363 3.60 13.05 16.89
N ARG A 364 2.89 11.97 17.24
CA ARG A 364 3.02 10.67 16.57
C ARG A 364 2.43 10.69 15.16
N SER A 365 1.23 11.25 15.01
CA SER A 365 0.56 11.38 13.71
C SER A 365 0.93 12.64 12.94
N SER A 366 1.57 13.61 13.60
CA SER A 366 1.81 14.95 13.03
C SER A 366 0.49 15.63 12.62
N THR A 367 -0.48 15.63 13.53
CA THR A 367 -1.84 16.13 13.28
C THR A 367 -2.24 17.19 14.31
N PRO A 368 -2.70 18.38 13.86
CA PRO A 368 -3.33 19.34 14.73
C PRO A 368 -4.76 18.91 15.02
N TRP A 369 -5.20 19.20 16.24
CA TRP A 369 -6.57 18.95 16.66
C TRP A 369 -6.99 19.97 17.70
N ALA A 370 -8.28 20.18 17.84
CA ALA A 370 -8.85 21.10 18.80
C ALA A 370 -9.99 20.44 19.58
N ILE A 371 -10.15 20.84 20.84
CA ILE A 371 -11.24 20.37 21.69
C ILE A 371 -11.96 21.55 22.36
N ASN A 372 -13.29 21.51 22.38
CA ASN A 372 -14.15 22.45 23.09
C ASN A 372 -15.22 21.65 23.84
N GLY A 373 -14.98 21.37 25.12
CA GLY A 373 -15.83 20.50 25.92
C GLY A 373 -15.92 19.08 25.34
N LYS A 374 -17.10 18.70 24.82
CA LYS A 374 -17.36 17.41 24.15
C LYS A 374 -17.32 17.49 22.63
N PHE A 375 -16.80 18.57 22.08
CA PHE A 375 -16.57 18.75 20.65
C PHE A 375 -15.09 18.53 20.35
N VAL A 376 -14.77 17.68 19.37
CA VAL A 376 -13.39 17.44 18.92
C VAL A 376 -13.30 17.65 17.42
N LEU A 377 -12.25 18.32 16.97
CA LEU A 377 -11.91 18.58 15.57
C LEU A 377 -10.50 18.06 15.31
N SER A 378 -10.31 17.31 14.22
CA SER A 378 -9.00 17.05 13.61
C SER A 378 -8.96 17.64 12.21
N TYR A 379 -7.87 18.30 11.85
CA TYR A 379 -7.75 19.05 10.60
C TYR A 379 -6.29 19.09 10.14
N GLU A 380 -6.00 19.85 9.09
CA GLU A 380 -4.64 20.19 8.64
C GLU A 380 -4.36 21.67 8.89
N ASP A 381 -3.12 21.99 9.26
CA ASP A 381 -2.60 23.35 9.34
C ASP A 381 -1.26 23.46 8.58
N GLU A 382 -0.68 24.65 8.53
CA GLU A 382 0.60 24.86 7.84
C GLU A 382 1.71 23.98 8.45
N ARG A 383 1.64 23.62 9.74
CA ARG A 383 2.63 22.75 10.37
C ARG A 383 2.50 21.31 9.87
N SER A 384 1.31 20.73 9.85
CA SER A 384 1.11 19.36 9.36
C SER A 384 1.34 19.24 7.86
N ILE A 385 0.97 20.25 7.07
CA ILE A 385 1.32 20.32 5.65
C ILE A 385 2.83 20.32 5.45
N ARG A 386 3.61 21.11 6.22
CA ARG A 386 5.10 21.06 6.14
C ARG A 386 5.65 19.66 6.41
N GLU A 387 5.15 18.96 7.42
CA GLU A 387 5.60 17.60 7.74
C GLU A 387 5.27 16.62 6.61
N LYS A 388 4.08 16.72 6.01
CA LYS A 388 3.70 15.94 4.83
C LYS A 388 4.58 16.25 3.61
N MET A 389 4.89 17.51 3.35
CA MET A 389 5.76 17.88 2.23
C MET A 389 7.20 17.37 2.43
N LYS A 390 7.74 17.44 3.65
CA LYS A 390 9.04 16.82 3.98
C LYS A 390 9.02 15.33 3.71
N TYR A 391 7.96 14.63 4.13
CA TYR A 391 7.78 13.21 3.87
C TYR A 391 7.74 12.89 2.37
N ALA A 392 6.96 13.62 1.58
CA ALA A 392 6.90 13.42 0.13
C ALA A 392 8.27 13.62 -0.55
N ASN A 393 9.05 14.59 -0.05
CA ASN A 393 10.41 14.84 -0.52
C ASN A 393 11.40 13.73 -0.10
N GLU A 394 11.31 13.26 1.14
CA GLU A 394 12.16 12.20 1.70
C GLU A 394 12.06 10.91 0.89
N TYR A 395 10.84 10.50 0.54
CA TYR A 395 10.54 9.27 -0.21
C TYR A 395 10.49 9.45 -1.73
N ASN A 396 10.90 10.62 -2.22
CA ASN A 396 10.94 10.95 -3.64
C ASN A 396 9.62 10.66 -4.39
N LEU A 397 8.50 11.03 -3.78
CA LEU A 397 7.18 10.87 -4.40
C LEU A 397 7.05 11.80 -5.62
N GLY A 398 6.18 11.40 -6.55
CA GLY A 398 5.86 12.13 -7.77
C GLY A 398 5.20 13.50 -7.56
N GLY A 399 4.69 13.74 -6.35
CA GLY A 399 4.07 15.00 -5.98
C GLY A 399 3.05 14.88 -4.85
N VAL A 400 2.21 15.90 -4.75
CA VAL A 400 1.03 15.92 -3.88
C VAL A 400 -0.23 16.29 -4.64
N MET A 401 -1.36 15.81 -4.13
CA MET A 401 -2.70 16.07 -4.65
C MET A 401 -3.56 16.65 -3.53
N ILE A 402 -4.25 17.75 -3.81
CA ILE A 402 -4.97 18.55 -2.81
C ILE A 402 -6.48 18.37 -3.02
N TRP A 403 -7.16 17.95 -1.96
CA TRP A 403 -8.63 17.95 -1.88
C TRP A 403 -9.12 18.94 -0.81
N SER A 404 -9.76 20.04 -1.15
CA SER A 404 -9.74 20.72 -2.47
C SER A 404 -9.27 22.16 -2.33
N VAL A 405 -8.81 22.76 -3.42
CA VAL A 405 -8.14 24.08 -3.39
C VAL A 405 -9.06 25.19 -2.86
N ASP A 406 -10.36 25.08 -3.13
CA ASP A 406 -11.34 26.06 -2.70
C ASP A 406 -11.62 26.07 -1.19
N GLN A 407 -11.18 25.02 -0.47
CA GLN A 407 -11.33 24.89 0.98
C GLN A 407 -10.21 25.60 1.77
N ASP A 408 -9.18 26.09 1.09
CA ASP A 408 -8.07 26.84 1.72
C ASP A 408 -8.53 28.22 2.24
N SER A 409 -7.71 28.83 3.07
CA SER A 409 -7.89 30.18 3.58
C SER A 409 -8.04 31.22 2.44
N ALA A 410 -8.55 32.40 2.77
CA ALA A 410 -8.72 33.48 1.79
C ALA A 410 -7.41 33.90 1.12
N ASP A 411 -6.29 33.78 1.83
CA ASP A 411 -4.94 34.07 1.37
C ASP A 411 -4.19 32.86 0.80
N SER A 412 -4.79 31.66 0.80
CA SER A 412 -4.21 30.40 0.29
C SER A 412 -3.00 29.90 1.11
N SER A 413 -3.07 29.99 2.43
CA SER A 413 -1.92 29.73 3.32
C SER A 413 -1.46 28.27 3.29
N LEU A 414 -2.37 27.30 3.15
CA LEU A 414 -2.00 25.89 3.03
C LEU A 414 -1.35 25.60 1.67
N LEU A 415 -1.91 26.14 0.59
CA LEU A 415 -1.35 26.01 -0.75
C LEU A 415 0.04 26.65 -0.88
N ASP A 416 0.21 27.85 -0.33
CA ASP A 416 1.51 28.53 -0.28
C ASP A 416 2.51 27.68 0.51
N THR A 417 2.09 27.08 1.63
CA THR A 417 2.92 26.16 2.43
C THR A 417 3.32 24.89 1.65
N VAL A 418 2.38 24.31 0.88
CA VAL A 418 2.65 23.17 -0.02
C VAL A 418 3.72 23.56 -1.03
N PHE A 419 3.57 24.70 -1.70
CA PHE A 419 4.49 25.16 -2.73
C PHE A 419 5.89 25.46 -2.16
N GLU A 420 5.98 26.24 -1.08
CA GLU A 420 7.26 26.63 -0.47
C GLU A 420 8.07 25.41 0.01
N THR A 421 7.40 24.44 0.63
CA THR A 421 8.06 23.28 1.23
C THR A 421 8.29 22.16 0.20
N GLY A 422 7.33 21.91 -0.68
CA GLY A 422 7.39 20.86 -1.70
C GLY A 422 8.42 21.12 -2.78
N CYS A 423 8.65 22.39 -3.11
CA CYS A 423 9.61 22.81 -4.12
C CYS A 423 11.03 23.06 -3.56
N SER A 424 11.30 22.61 -2.33
CA SER A 424 12.65 22.61 -1.76
C SER A 424 13.39 21.33 -2.14
N VAL A 425 14.65 21.46 -2.59
CA VAL A 425 15.51 20.31 -2.96
C VAL A 425 15.90 19.54 -1.70
N GLY A 426 15.06 18.60 -1.27
CA GLY A 426 15.45 17.59 -0.30
C GLY A 426 16.43 16.61 -0.94
N ALA A 427 17.51 16.27 -0.25
CA ALA A 427 18.36 15.14 -0.60
C ALA A 427 17.50 13.87 -0.51
N GLY A 428 17.00 13.40 -1.66
CA GLY A 428 16.22 12.18 -1.77
C GLY A 428 17.09 11.00 -1.34
N GLY A 429 16.83 10.49 -0.13
CA GLY A 429 17.56 9.36 0.45
C GLY A 429 16.63 8.27 1.01
N GLY A 430 15.35 8.58 1.23
CA GLY A 430 14.37 7.61 1.70
C GLY A 430 13.96 6.68 0.57
N ARG A 431 14.24 5.39 0.72
CA ARG A 431 13.64 4.32 -0.09
C ARG A 431 12.77 3.47 0.83
N TYR A 432 11.52 3.24 0.44
CA TYR A 432 10.73 2.23 1.14
C TYR A 432 11.41 0.88 1.01
N LYS A 433 11.49 0.17 2.13
CA LYS A 433 11.75 -1.26 2.15
C LYS A 433 10.44 -1.96 1.80
N CYS A 434 10.35 -2.45 0.57
CA CYS A 434 9.18 -3.10 0.03
C CYS A 434 9.29 -4.62 0.17
N ASN A 435 8.15 -5.26 0.42
CA ASN A 435 8.05 -6.70 0.29
C ASN A 435 8.22 -7.08 -1.20
N PRO A 436 9.23 -7.90 -1.56
CA PRO A 436 9.51 -8.23 -2.95
C PRO A 436 8.52 -9.23 -3.57
N LEU A 437 7.56 -9.77 -2.80
CA LEU A 437 6.59 -10.75 -3.28
C LEU A 437 5.45 -10.19 -4.15
N ASP A 438 5.44 -8.89 -4.49
CA ASP A 438 4.49 -8.27 -5.45
C ASP A 438 3.02 -8.70 -5.24
N GLY A 439 2.54 -8.65 -3.99
CA GLY A 439 1.17 -9.02 -3.64
C GLY A 439 0.92 -10.51 -3.42
N GLU A 440 1.92 -11.38 -3.63
CA GLU A 440 1.86 -12.79 -3.24
C GLU A 440 2.05 -12.93 -1.73
N LYS A 441 0.96 -12.79 -0.98
CA LYS A 441 0.96 -13.10 0.45
C LYS A 441 1.31 -14.57 0.66
N ARG A 442 2.26 -14.85 1.56
CA ARG A 442 2.69 -16.21 1.93
C ARG A 442 2.61 -16.46 3.44
N TRP A 443 1.63 -15.87 4.10
CA TRP A 443 1.40 -16.02 5.53
C TRP A 443 -0.08 -16.01 5.84
N TRP A 444 -0.44 -16.67 6.94
CA TRP A 444 -1.79 -16.65 7.49
C TRP A 444 -2.00 -15.37 8.28
N THR A 445 -3.12 -14.69 8.05
CA THR A 445 -3.59 -13.67 8.99
C THR A 445 -4.53 -14.28 10.01
N TRP A 446 -4.65 -13.64 11.17
CA TRP A 446 -5.59 -14.02 12.23
C TRP A 446 -7.05 -14.12 11.73
N ASP A 447 -7.42 -13.30 10.76
CA ASP A 447 -8.77 -13.28 10.20
C ASP A 447 -9.03 -14.42 9.20
N GLU A 448 -7.98 -14.93 8.54
CA GLU A 448 -8.09 -16.04 7.59
C GLU A 448 -8.08 -17.39 8.30
N ASP A 449 -7.14 -17.57 9.21
CA ASP A 449 -6.95 -18.82 9.92
C ASP A 449 -6.32 -18.56 11.28
N LYS A 450 -7.16 -18.47 12.31
CA LYS A 450 -6.73 -18.26 13.71
C LYS A 450 -5.74 -19.31 14.21
N LYS A 451 -5.79 -20.53 13.65
CA LYS A 451 -5.00 -21.66 14.10
C LYS A 451 -3.58 -21.59 13.56
N ASN A 452 -3.45 -21.17 12.30
CA ASN A 452 -2.17 -21.10 11.60
C ASN A 452 -1.56 -19.68 11.59
N ALA A 453 -2.32 -18.67 12.03
CA ALA A 453 -1.86 -17.28 12.12
C ALA A 453 -0.61 -17.15 12.99
N GLY A 454 0.41 -16.50 12.43
CA GLY A 454 1.70 -16.31 13.10
C GLY A 454 2.61 -17.54 13.09
N MET A 455 2.26 -18.63 12.41
CA MET A 455 3.21 -19.72 12.13
C MET A 455 4.07 -19.39 10.91
N CYS A 456 5.33 -19.80 10.93
CA CYS A 456 6.30 -19.52 9.88
C CYS A 456 7.36 -20.64 9.72
N GLY A 457 8.10 -20.57 8.63
CA GLY A 457 9.19 -21.46 8.31
C GLY A 457 8.73 -22.89 8.06
N LYS A 458 9.68 -23.81 8.16
CA LYS A 458 9.48 -25.22 7.77
C LYS A 458 8.79 -26.07 8.84
N MET A 459 8.44 -25.47 9.97
CA MET A 459 7.69 -26.12 11.04
C MET A 459 6.19 -25.83 10.95
N ALA A 460 5.77 -25.01 9.97
CA ALA A 460 4.40 -24.54 9.81
C ALA A 460 3.67 -25.18 8.62
N PRO A 461 2.33 -25.32 8.68
CA PRO A 461 1.44 -25.65 7.57
C PRO A 461 1.76 -24.84 6.32
N LEU A 462 1.77 -25.52 5.16
CA LEU A 462 2.04 -24.85 3.90
C LEU A 462 0.92 -23.85 3.59
N TYR A 463 1.30 -22.61 3.33
CA TYR A 463 0.40 -21.58 2.82
C TYR A 463 0.43 -21.63 1.29
N LYS A 464 -0.68 -22.05 0.66
CA LYS A 464 -0.80 -22.15 -0.81
C LYS A 464 0.37 -22.89 -1.48
N GLY A 465 0.89 -23.93 -0.82
CA GLY A 465 2.00 -24.77 -1.30
C GLY A 465 3.41 -24.26 -0.99
N PHE A 466 3.55 -23.17 -0.23
CA PHE A 466 4.84 -22.63 0.22
C PHE A 466 4.98 -22.76 1.74
N TYR A 467 6.21 -22.87 2.23
CA TYR A 467 6.45 -22.64 3.67
C TYR A 467 6.05 -21.20 4.01
N PRO A 468 5.23 -20.96 5.04
CA PRO A 468 4.81 -19.61 5.35
C PRO A 468 5.98 -18.80 5.89
N VAL A 469 5.95 -17.50 5.64
CA VAL A 469 6.92 -16.53 6.17
C VAL A 469 6.24 -15.63 7.18
N CYS A 470 7.01 -14.80 7.88
CA CYS A 470 6.40 -13.74 8.66
C CYS A 470 6.14 -12.53 7.78
N ASP A 471 5.06 -11.83 8.07
CA ASP A 471 4.72 -10.60 7.37
C ASP A 471 5.81 -9.55 7.63
N PRO A 472 6.61 -9.15 6.62
CA PRO A 472 7.69 -8.18 6.80
C PRO A 472 7.17 -6.79 7.22
N GLU A 473 5.88 -6.54 7.03
CA GLU A 473 5.23 -5.28 7.39
C GLU A 473 4.50 -5.37 8.74
N ALA A 474 4.46 -6.54 9.39
CA ALA A 474 3.84 -6.70 10.71
C ALA A 474 4.79 -6.26 11.83
N PRO A 475 4.50 -5.15 12.54
CA PRO A 475 5.40 -4.61 13.56
C PRO A 475 5.52 -5.57 14.75
N GLY A 476 6.76 -5.97 15.07
CA GLY A 476 7.04 -6.90 16.17
C GLY A 476 6.62 -8.34 15.90
N LEU A 477 6.25 -8.69 14.67
CA LEU A 477 5.92 -10.05 14.23
C LEU A 477 6.61 -10.40 12.90
N SER A 478 7.60 -9.62 12.49
CA SER A 478 8.30 -9.81 11.21
C SER A 478 9.39 -10.89 11.27
N CYS A 479 9.73 -11.37 12.46
CA CYS A 479 10.82 -12.32 12.64
C CYS A 479 10.29 -13.74 12.82
N CYS A 480 10.76 -14.66 11.99
CA CYS A 480 10.47 -16.08 12.17
C CYS A 480 11.47 -16.71 13.14
N GLY A 481 10.98 -17.08 14.33
CA GLY A 481 11.76 -17.75 15.35
C GLY A 481 12.03 -19.23 15.04
N LEU A 482 12.96 -19.84 15.78
CA LEU A 482 13.37 -21.26 15.62
C LEU A 482 12.22 -22.26 15.71
N HIS A 483 11.21 -21.94 16.51
CA HIS A 483 10.06 -22.80 16.74
C HIS A 483 8.98 -22.66 15.67
N GLY A 484 9.21 -21.85 14.63
CA GLY A 484 8.27 -21.66 13.53
C GLY A 484 7.12 -20.74 13.89
N TYR A 485 7.39 -19.72 14.71
CA TYR A 485 6.43 -18.68 15.06
C TYR A 485 7.00 -17.30 14.78
N CYS A 486 6.12 -16.44 14.29
CA CYS A 486 6.36 -15.03 14.08
C CYS A 486 6.36 -14.30 15.41
N GLY A 487 7.43 -13.55 15.66
CA GLY A 487 7.64 -12.80 16.87
C GLY A 487 8.50 -11.57 16.61
N GLY A 488 8.84 -10.88 17.70
CA GLY A 488 9.68 -9.71 17.70
C GLY A 488 10.64 -9.76 18.88
N GLY A 489 11.65 -8.88 18.87
CA GLY A 489 12.67 -8.84 19.90
C GLY A 489 13.81 -9.84 19.68
N GLU A 490 14.77 -9.83 20.59
CA GLU A 490 16.05 -10.54 20.44
C GLU A 490 15.86 -12.06 20.29
N GLU A 491 14.94 -12.65 21.06
CA GLU A 491 14.66 -14.09 21.04
C GLU A 491 14.11 -14.60 19.69
N SER A 492 13.39 -13.76 18.95
CA SER A 492 12.78 -14.11 17.66
C SER A 492 13.55 -13.59 16.45
N CYS A 493 14.34 -12.52 16.61
CA CYS A 493 15.02 -11.84 15.50
C CYS A 493 16.53 -12.06 15.47
N ALA A 494 17.18 -12.24 16.63
CA ALA A 494 18.65 -12.28 16.75
C ALA A 494 19.21 -13.68 17.04
N CYS A 495 18.38 -14.72 16.94
CA CYS A 495 18.82 -16.09 17.19
C CYS A 495 19.51 -16.72 15.95
N GLU A 496 20.36 -17.73 16.18
CA GLU A 496 21.05 -18.45 15.11
C GLU A 496 20.07 -19.28 14.25
N GLY A 497 19.72 -18.74 13.07
CA GLY A 497 18.75 -19.33 12.15
C GLY A 497 17.37 -18.69 12.16
N CYS A 498 17.15 -17.67 12.99
CA CYS A 498 15.99 -16.79 12.87
C CYS A 498 16.07 -15.98 11.57
N VAL A 499 14.91 -15.60 11.03
CA VAL A 499 14.82 -14.75 9.84
C VAL A 499 13.98 -13.51 10.13
N ASP A 500 14.61 -12.34 10.18
CA ASP A 500 13.91 -11.05 10.24
C ASP A 500 13.54 -10.56 8.84
N TYR A 501 12.28 -10.79 8.44
CA TYR A 501 11.80 -10.40 7.12
C TYR A 501 11.56 -8.88 6.98
N ALA A 502 11.47 -8.12 8.08
CA ALA A 502 11.38 -6.66 8.01
C ALA A 502 12.75 -6.03 7.72
N ALA A 503 13.81 -6.56 8.35
CA ALA A 503 15.17 -6.11 8.10
C ALA A 503 15.67 -6.61 6.72
N HIS A 504 15.30 -7.84 6.36
CA HIS A 504 15.76 -8.56 5.16
C HIS A 504 14.59 -9.01 4.27
N PRO A 505 13.79 -8.09 3.71
CA PRO A 505 12.66 -8.45 2.86
C PRO A 505 13.09 -9.20 1.60
N GLU A 506 14.32 -9.03 1.11
CA GLU A 506 14.90 -9.79 -0.01
C GLU A 506 14.85 -11.30 0.20
N LYS A 507 14.94 -11.76 1.47
CA LYS A 507 14.85 -13.18 1.81
C LYS A 507 13.50 -13.77 1.46
N LEU A 508 12.44 -12.98 1.26
CA LEU A 508 11.14 -13.47 0.83
C LEU A 508 11.15 -14.08 -0.59
N VAL A 509 12.11 -13.66 -1.43
CA VAL A 509 12.32 -14.24 -2.77
C VAL A 509 13.18 -15.50 -2.71
N GLU A 510 14.17 -15.50 -1.81
CA GLU A 510 15.08 -16.63 -1.58
C GLU A 510 14.39 -17.77 -0.79
N GLU A 511 13.48 -17.39 0.10
CA GLU A 511 12.65 -18.21 0.98
C GLU A 511 11.26 -17.58 1.05
N PRO A 512 10.18 -18.24 0.62
CA PRO A 512 10.02 -19.67 0.76
C PRO A 512 10.24 -20.49 -0.50
N VAL A 513 10.98 -21.57 -0.31
CA VAL A 513 11.01 -22.73 -1.18
C VAL A 513 9.72 -23.53 -1.06
N LYS A 514 9.24 -24.09 -2.17
CA LYS A 514 8.28 -25.20 -2.11
C LYS A 514 8.93 -26.40 -1.42
N PRO A 515 8.13 -27.29 -0.79
CA PRO A 515 8.66 -28.55 -0.29
C PRO A 515 9.48 -29.25 -1.37
N THR A 516 10.64 -29.78 -0.99
CA THR A 516 11.52 -30.43 -1.97
C THR A 516 11.04 -31.81 -2.45
N GLY A 517 9.91 -32.28 -1.94
CA GLY A 517 9.25 -33.50 -2.36
C GLY A 517 7.77 -33.53 -1.91
N PRO A 518 7.07 -34.64 -2.16
CA PRO A 518 5.67 -34.82 -1.74
C PRO A 518 5.53 -34.65 -0.22
N VAL A 519 4.56 -33.85 0.20
CA VAL A 519 4.29 -33.56 1.60
C VAL A 519 3.71 -34.82 2.25
N ARG A 520 4.49 -35.40 3.17
CA ARG A 520 4.12 -36.61 3.93
C ARG A 520 4.28 -36.41 5.44
N TRP A 521 4.30 -35.17 5.91
CA TRP A 521 4.55 -34.83 7.31
C TRP A 521 3.45 -33.94 7.84
N HIS A 522 3.20 -34.03 9.14
CA HIS A 522 2.41 -33.05 9.87
C HIS A 522 3.34 -31.95 10.38
N VAL A 523 2.98 -30.72 10.09
CA VAL A 523 3.49 -29.53 10.76
C VAL A 523 2.44 -29.18 11.81
N GLY A 524 2.86 -28.95 13.04
CA GLY A 524 1.98 -28.92 14.22
C GLY A 524 0.65 -28.18 14.01
N TYR A 525 -0.37 -28.64 14.73
CA TYR A 525 -1.77 -28.24 14.74
C TYR A 525 -2.73 -28.90 13.73
N GLU A 526 -2.33 -29.38 12.56
CA GLU A 526 -3.31 -29.83 11.54
C GLU A 526 -4.30 -30.92 12.03
N ILE A 527 -3.89 -31.83 12.91
CA ILE A 527 -4.79 -32.82 13.53
C ILE A 527 -4.40 -33.00 15.02
N ALA A 528 -5.34 -32.68 15.93
CA ALA A 528 -5.37 -33.08 17.35
C ALA A 528 -4.56 -32.31 18.43
N ALA A 529 -4.45 -30.98 18.37
CA ALA A 529 -4.07 -30.17 19.56
C ALA A 529 -2.83 -30.68 20.35
N VAL A 530 -1.79 -31.09 19.62
CA VAL A 530 -0.52 -31.56 20.20
C VAL A 530 0.54 -30.48 20.00
N ASP A 531 1.24 -30.10 21.06
CA ASP A 531 2.24 -29.01 21.05
C ASP A 531 3.53 -29.33 20.27
N GLN A 532 3.66 -30.54 19.72
CA GLN A 532 4.87 -31.00 19.02
C GLN A 532 4.53 -31.88 17.79
N PRO A 533 5.30 -31.78 16.68
CA PRO A 533 5.07 -32.59 15.48
C PRO A 533 5.32 -34.09 15.75
N ARG A 534 4.47 -34.94 15.16
CA ARG A 534 4.44 -36.40 15.38
C ARG A 534 4.77 -37.16 14.10
N CYS A 535 5.37 -38.33 14.27
CA CYS A 535 5.85 -39.16 13.16
C CYS A 535 5.75 -40.66 13.46
N GLY A 536 5.84 -41.46 12.42
CA GLY A 536 5.88 -42.91 12.52
C GLY A 536 4.51 -43.52 12.86
N PRO A 537 4.46 -44.84 13.11
CA PRO A 537 3.20 -45.59 13.19
C PRO A 537 2.28 -45.17 14.33
N LYS A 538 2.84 -44.52 15.37
CA LYS A 538 2.12 -44.04 16.56
C LYS A 538 1.52 -42.65 16.36
N ALA A 539 1.71 -42.03 15.20
CA ALA A 539 1.15 -40.73 14.86
C ALA A 539 -0.19 -40.88 14.11
N PRO A 540 -1.11 -39.90 14.22
CA PRO A 540 -2.32 -39.87 13.39
C PRO A 540 -1.99 -39.95 11.90
N LYS A 541 -2.64 -40.87 11.18
CA LYS A 541 -2.46 -41.05 9.73
C LYS A 541 -2.82 -39.78 8.96
N LEU A 542 -2.16 -39.60 7.82
CA LEU A 542 -2.50 -38.54 6.87
C LEU A 542 -3.87 -38.81 6.22
N PRO A 543 -4.52 -37.79 5.60
CA PRO A 543 -5.82 -37.96 4.94
C PRO A 543 -5.86 -39.06 3.87
N ASP A 544 -4.72 -39.36 3.24
CA ASP A 544 -4.55 -40.45 2.27
C ASP A 544 -4.27 -41.83 2.91
N GLY A 545 -4.30 -41.90 4.25
CA GLY A 545 -4.07 -43.11 5.02
C GLY A 545 -2.60 -43.47 5.26
N THR A 546 -1.66 -42.66 4.78
CA THR A 546 -0.22 -42.91 4.93
C THR A 546 0.31 -42.50 6.31
N VAL A 547 1.45 -43.09 6.69
CA VAL A 547 2.11 -42.80 7.98
C VAL A 547 2.93 -41.51 7.85
N PRO A 548 2.74 -40.52 8.73
CA PRO A 548 3.46 -39.26 8.63
C PRO A 548 4.94 -39.42 9.00
N ILE A 549 5.80 -38.68 8.30
CA ILE A 549 7.23 -38.54 8.58
C ILE A 549 7.51 -37.20 9.26
N CYS A 550 8.74 -36.98 9.72
CA CYS A 550 9.19 -35.63 10.09
C CYS A 550 9.56 -34.83 8.85
N ASN A 551 9.36 -33.51 8.87
CA ASN A 551 9.66 -32.66 7.71
C ASN A 551 11.16 -32.73 7.36
N PRO A 552 11.55 -33.30 6.21
CA PRO A 552 12.95 -33.41 5.79
C PRO A 552 13.65 -32.06 5.59
N ASP A 553 12.87 -31.02 5.29
CA ASP A 553 13.40 -29.69 5.03
C ASP A 553 13.73 -28.94 6.34
N SER A 554 13.22 -29.43 7.48
CA SER A 554 13.34 -28.80 8.81
C SER A 554 14.54 -29.30 9.61
N ARG A 555 14.95 -28.51 10.62
CA ARG A 555 15.92 -28.92 11.65
C ARG A 555 15.38 -30.09 12.49
N SER A 556 14.06 -30.21 12.67
CA SER A 556 13.43 -31.31 13.41
C SER A 556 13.06 -32.48 12.50
N SER A 557 13.99 -32.92 11.65
CA SER A 557 13.76 -33.93 10.61
C SER A 557 13.95 -35.37 11.10
N CYS A 558 14.32 -35.59 12.36
CA CYS A 558 14.44 -36.93 12.91
C CYS A 558 13.21 -37.33 13.73
N CYS A 559 12.79 -38.57 13.58
CA CYS A 559 11.70 -39.19 14.31
C CYS A 559 12.23 -40.07 15.44
N SER A 560 11.89 -39.72 16.68
CA SER A 560 12.20 -40.56 17.84
C SER A 560 11.38 -41.85 17.84
N ALA A 561 11.86 -42.87 18.58
CA ALA A 561 11.11 -44.12 18.80
C ALA A 561 9.74 -43.90 19.50
N ALA A 562 9.58 -42.77 20.21
CA ALA A 562 8.33 -42.34 20.82
C ALA A 562 7.35 -41.70 19.81
N GLY A 563 7.77 -41.45 18.57
CA GLY A 563 6.95 -40.88 17.51
C GLY A 563 6.85 -39.35 17.55
N PHE A 564 7.90 -38.69 18.03
CA PHE A 564 8.05 -37.23 18.04
C PHE A 564 9.17 -36.78 17.12
N CYS A 565 8.93 -35.67 16.41
CA CYS A 565 9.93 -35.03 15.57
C CYS A 565 10.84 -34.10 16.36
N GLY A 566 12.14 -34.18 16.12
CA GLY A 566 13.13 -33.35 16.77
C GLY A 566 14.50 -33.46 16.12
N SER A 567 15.51 -32.97 16.83
CA SER A 567 16.90 -32.93 16.40
C SER A 567 17.83 -33.42 17.51
N GLY A 568 19.05 -33.83 17.15
CA GLY A 568 20.04 -34.35 18.09
C GLY A 568 19.87 -35.84 18.40
N ASP A 569 20.78 -36.37 19.22
CA ASP A 569 20.97 -37.82 19.39
C ASP A 569 19.71 -38.55 19.91
N ALA A 570 18.94 -37.90 20.79
CA ALA A 570 17.70 -38.46 21.34
C ALA A 570 16.62 -38.72 20.26
N TYR A 571 16.68 -38.02 19.13
CA TYR A 571 15.72 -38.12 18.02
C TYR A 571 16.31 -38.79 16.79
N CYS A 572 17.63 -38.66 16.57
CA CYS A 572 18.30 -39.13 15.35
C CYS A 572 19.11 -40.41 15.54
N ARG A 573 19.56 -40.73 16.78
CA ARG A 573 20.54 -41.79 17.05
C ARG A 573 20.11 -42.80 18.13
N CYS A 574 18.84 -42.78 18.51
CA CYS A 574 18.28 -43.78 19.42
C CYS A 574 17.91 -45.08 18.69
N ASP A 575 17.77 -46.18 19.44
CA ASP A 575 17.23 -47.42 18.88
C ASP A 575 15.75 -47.22 18.47
N GLY A 576 15.44 -47.53 17.22
CA GLY A 576 14.14 -47.24 16.60
C GLY A 576 13.91 -45.80 16.14
N CYS A 577 14.91 -44.91 16.22
CA CYS A 577 14.86 -43.59 15.61
C CYS A 577 14.97 -43.67 14.08
N VAL A 578 14.29 -42.77 13.36
CA VAL A 578 14.37 -42.65 11.89
C VAL A 578 14.74 -41.23 11.52
N SER A 579 15.90 -41.04 10.89
CA SER A 579 16.27 -39.74 10.32
C SER A 579 15.63 -39.56 8.96
N TYR A 580 14.89 -38.46 8.80
CA TYR A 580 14.46 -37.93 7.50
C TYR A 580 15.25 -36.69 7.13
N GLU A 581 16.34 -36.39 7.84
CA GLU A 581 17.27 -35.35 7.40
C GLU A 581 17.55 -35.59 5.94
N LYS A 582 17.48 -34.52 5.15
CA LYS A 582 18.14 -34.58 3.85
C LYS A 582 19.56 -35.08 4.12
N PRO A 583 20.11 -35.95 3.27
CA PRO A 583 21.55 -35.94 3.18
C PRO A 583 21.91 -34.46 3.00
N GLY A 584 22.79 -33.93 3.84
CA GLY A 584 23.46 -32.69 3.49
C GLY A 584 24.13 -32.87 2.12
N PRO A 585 25.07 -32.01 1.73
CA PRO A 585 26.10 -32.49 0.83
C PRO A 585 26.87 -33.65 1.51
N ILE A 586 26.31 -34.86 1.51
CA ILE A 586 26.96 -36.11 1.84
C ILE A 586 27.18 -36.78 0.49
N GLY A 587 28.43 -37.05 0.15
CA GLY A 587 28.75 -38.00 -0.90
C GLY A 587 29.07 -37.39 -2.26
N GLU A 588 30.14 -36.58 -2.33
CA GLU A 588 31.10 -36.97 -3.35
C GLU A 588 31.80 -38.22 -2.83
N LYS A 589 31.55 -39.38 -3.47
CA LYS A 589 32.45 -40.53 -3.35
C LYS A 589 33.85 -39.99 -3.65
N LEU A 590 34.75 -39.98 -2.67
CA LEU A 590 36.13 -39.52 -2.84
C LEU A 590 37.12 -40.69 -2.72
N TRP A 591 36.66 -41.93 -2.68
CA TRP A 591 37.49 -43.12 -2.55
C TRP A 591 37.09 -44.15 -3.59
N TYR A 592 38.03 -45.01 -3.98
CA TYR A 592 37.75 -46.14 -4.86
C TYR A 592 37.14 -47.32 -4.08
N THR A 593 36.22 -48.05 -4.70
CA THR A 593 35.63 -49.30 -4.22
C THR A 593 36.24 -50.49 -4.94
N TRP A 594 35.94 -51.71 -4.48
CA TRP A 594 36.42 -52.94 -5.13
C TRP A 594 35.97 -53.07 -6.59
N ASP A 595 34.85 -52.45 -6.94
CA ASP A 595 34.32 -52.39 -8.30
C ASP A 595 35.19 -51.53 -9.25
N ASP A 596 36.08 -50.68 -8.72
CA ASP A 596 36.97 -49.81 -9.51
C ASP A 596 38.26 -50.53 -9.97
N GLY A 597 38.35 -51.85 -9.79
CA GLY A 597 39.40 -52.70 -10.33
C GLY A 597 40.79 -52.34 -9.84
N VAL A 598 41.71 -51.98 -10.75
CA VAL A 598 43.11 -51.66 -10.43
C VAL A 598 43.28 -50.41 -9.55
N LEU A 599 42.22 -49.61 -9.41
CA LEU A 599 42.18 -48.43 -8.55
C LEU A 599 41.62 -48.74 -7.16
N ALA A 600 41.09 -49.94 -6.93
CA ALA A 600 40.61 -50.36 -5.62
C ALA A 600 41.71 -50.20 -4.56
N ALA A 601 41.32 -49.69 -3.39
CA ALA A 601 42.21 -49.40 -2.27
C ALA A 601 43.37 -48.43 -2.59
N ARG A 602 43.22 -47.54 -3.57
CA ARG A 602 44.20 -46.47 -3.85
C ARG A 602 43.76 -45.12 -3.31
N CYS A 603 44.72 -44.30 -2.90
CA CYS A 603 44.51 -42.97 -2.33
C CYS A 603 45.69 -42.03 -2.61
N GLY A 604 45.51 -40.74 -2.34
CA GLY A 604 46.57 -39.74 -2.45
C GLY A 604 46.71 -39.13 -3.85
N PRO A 605 47.61 -38.15 -4.01
CA PRO A 605 47.66 -37.31 -5.22
C PRO A 605 48.20 -38.02 -6.47
N SER A 606 48.80 -39.19 -6.30
CA SER A 606 49.39 -40.00 -7.37
C SER A 606 48.37 -40.86 -8.14
N VAL A 607 47.11 -40.88 -7.70
CA VAL A 607 46.02 -41.63 -8.36
C VAL A 607 45.01 -40.68 -9.01
N PRO A 608 44.26 -41.12 -10.05
CA PRO A 608 43.34 -40.24 -10.77
C PRO A 608 42.34 -39.57 -9.82
N ARG A 609 42.05 -38.30 -10.06
CA ARG A 609 41.16 -37.53 -9.17
C ARG A 609 39.71 -38.00 -9.29
N ILE A 610 39.03 -38.12 -8.17
CA ILE A 610 37.58 -38.33 -8.16
C ILE A 610 36.93 -36.96 -7.99
N ASN A 611 36.15 -36.56 -9.00
CA ASN A 611 35.49 -35.25 -9.06
C ASN A 611 36.43 -34.05 -8.81
N GLY A 612 37.63 -34.08 -9.41
CA GLY A 612 38.63 -33.00 -9.30
C GLY A 612 39.39 -32.96 -7.97
N ARG A 613 39.09 -33.85 -7.03
CA ARG A 613 39.73 -33.93 -5.71
C ARG A 613 40.65 -35.14 -5.58
N VAL A 614 41.63 -35.02 -4.69
CA VAL A 614 42.57 -36.11 -4.38
C VAL A 614 41.80 -37.25 -3.70
N PRO A 615 41.88 -38.49 -4.21
CA PRO A 615 41.16 -39.60 -3.60
C PRO A 615 41.64 -39.87 -2.17
N ILE A 616 40.69 -40.13 -1.29
CA ILE A 616 40.90 -40.49 0.11
C ILE A 616 40.66 -41.99 0.31
N CYS A 617 40.97 -42.48 1.51
CA CYS A 617 40.50 -43.79 1.96
C CYS A 617 39.13 -43.68 2.60
N ASN A 618 38.32 -44.73 2.54
CA ASN A 618 36.94 -44.70 3.04
C ASN A 618 36.96 -44.46 4.57
N PRO A 619 36.53 -43.27 5.06
CA PRO A 619 36.62 -42.94 6.48
C PRO A 619 35.64 -43.75 7.34
N TYR A 620 34.75 -44.52 6.70
CA TYR A 620 33.75 -45.37 7.34
C TYR A 620 34.13 -46.86 7.29
N ASP A 621 35.20 -47.24 6.60
CA ASP A 621 35.63 -48.64 6.49
C ASP A 621 36.68 -48.99 7.57
N PRO A 622 36.37 -49.88 8.52
CA PRO A 622 37.29 -50.23 9.59
C PRO A 622 38.58 -50.91 9.10
N GLY A 623 38.60 -51.48 7.90
CA GLY A 623 39.79 -52.13 7.31
C GLY A 623 40.62 -51.24 6.39
N TYR A 624 40.06 -50.12 5.91
CA TYR A 624 40.65 -49.34 4.80
C TYR A 624 40.47 -47.82 4.96
N HIS A 625 40.65 -47.29 6.17
CA HIS A 625 40.42 -45.87 6.48
C HIS A 625 41.69 -45.00 6.52
N CYS A 626 42.88 -45.60 6.42
CA CYS A 626 44.14 -44.87 6.41
C CYS A 626 44.84 -44.97 5.06
N CYS A 627 45.38 -43.86 4.57
CA CYS A 627 46.20 -43.80 3.37
C CYS A 627 47.68 -43.84 3.73
N SER A 628 48.39 -44.84 3.21
CA SER A 628 49.84 -44.93 3.31
C SER A 628 50.55 -43.88 2.44
N SER A 629 51.80 -43.59 2.75
CA SER A 629 52.66 -42.73 1.90
C SER A 629 52.85 -43.29 0.48
N ALA A 630 52.67 -44.59 0.28
CA ALA A 630 52.69 -45.26 -1.02
C ALA A 630 51.36 -45.13 -1.81
N GLY A 631 50.33 -44.50 -1.24
CA GLY A 631 49.05 -44.26 -1.91
C GLY A 631 48.11 -45.48 -1.92
N TYR A 632 48.14 -46.26 -0.83
CA TYR A 632 47.25 -47.42 -0.61
C TYR A 632 46.44 -47.26 0.66
N CYS A 633 45.20 -47.76 0.64
CA CYS A 633 44.31 -47.79 1.77
C CYS A 633 44.48 -49.05 2.61
N GLY A 634 44.45 -48.90 3.92
CA GLY A 634 44.48 -49.98 4.89
C GLY A 634 44.21 -49.48 6.30
N ALA A 635 44.33 -50.36 7.28
CA ALA A 635 44.16 -50.05 8.71
C ALA A 635 45.36 -50.50 9.57
N SER A 636 46.44 -50.99 8.95
CA SER A 636 47.65 -51.39 9.68
C SER A 636 48.43 -50.16 10.17
N PRO A 637 49.32 -50.31 11.17
CA PRO A 637 50.24 -49.26 11.57
C PRO A 637 51.07 -48.69 10.41
N GLU A 638 51.42 -49.50 9.41
CA GLU A 638 52.14 -49.01 8.21
C GLU A 638 51.29 -48.08 7.35
N HIS A 639 49.96 -48.16 7.46
CA HIS A 639 49.00 -47.30 6.75
C HIS A 639 48.56 -46.09 7.57
N CYS A 640 48.50 -46.21 8.90
CA CYS A 640 47.95 -45.16 9.77
C CYS A 640 49.01 -44.37 10.55
N ALA A 641 50.19 -44.93 10.77
CA ALA A 641 51.20 -44.39 11.70
C ALA A 641 52.57 -44.13 11.04
N CYS A 642 52.67 -44.24 9.70
CA CYS A 642 53.89 -43.88 8.98
C CYS A 642 54.05 -42.36 8.82
N GLU A 643 55.28 -41.90 8.56
CA GLU A 643 55.53 -40.51 8.18
C GLU A 643 54.88 -40.21 6.82
N GLY A 644 53.93 -39.26 6.81
CA GLY A 644 53.13 -38.91 5.62
C GLY A 644 51.83 -39.72 5.46
N CYS A 645 51.54 -40.67 6.33
CA CYS A 645 50.25 -41.38 6.36
C CYS A 645 49.09 -40.46 6.81
N VAL A 646 47.88 -40.72 6.33
CA VAL A 646 46.67 -39.97 6.70
C VAL A 646 45.57 -40.90 7.18
N ASP A 647 45.19 -40.76 8.45
CA ASP A 647 44.01 -41.43 9.04
C ASP A 647 42.76 -40.57 8.83
N TYR A 648 41.86 -41.03 7.97
CA TYR A 648 40.65 -40.28 7.61
C TYR A 648 39.49 -40.47 8.60
N THR A 649 39.59 -41.39 9.57
CA THR A 649 38.58 -41.46 10.65
C THR A 649 38.65 -40.23 11.56
N LYS A 650 39.84 -39.61 11.65
CA LYS A 650 40.15 -38.46 12.51
C LYS A 650 40.01 -37.11 11.81
N ARG A 651 39.75 -37.10 10.49
CA ARG A 651 39.52 -35.89 9.70
C ARG A 651 38.05 -35.85 9.27
N ARG A 652 37.19 -35.34 10.14
CA ARG A 652 35.78 -35.07 9.83
C ARG A 652 35.55 -33.60 9.57
#